data_AF-A0A2U9C5Q7-F1
#
_entry.id   AF-A0A2U9C5Q7-F1
#
_cell.length_a   1.000
_cell.length_b   1.000
_cell.length_c   1.000
_cell.angle_alpha   90.00
_cell.angle_beta   90.00
_cell.angle_gamma   90.00
#
_symmetry.space_group_name_H-M   'P 1'
#
loop_
_entity.id
_entity.type
_entity.pdbx_description
1 polymer ?
#
loop_
_entity_poly.entity_id
_entity_poly.type
_entity_poly.pdbx_seq_one_letter_code
_entity_poly.pdbx_strand_id
1 'polypeptide(L)'
;MSRPSILPDEAVFADFRKQCLSVDNWQKKYDNNDMQVWVEHLQAKKGKQAPKVHKIKCKMIIKDVSAAAMYDVIHDGQYRKKWDPAMKESFDIARLSANADVGYYAWYCPSPITNRDVVTLRSWQVKDDEYTIVNFSVKHQKYPPRTDLVRALSILTGYFIKPTGPNSCIFIYLSQADPKGSFPKWVVNKASQSLAPRVMKCVHKAGQNYPEWKRQNSPDQKPWLYPEQNALPMMDPAELSIQRADSLENVDESSKQGFTKLKRWVNWFMVVIIISAVLTSYCILLLLFALFQVALGERLDLHWLHKIFLFFGVIFVAFGITGISLQWQQEWPTVPLSLQATAPFLQFGAVGALTLLSSFVFHGFDRAKTAGSKALIASAFVVVSAAIFLCPLFIQSPCLIAPSDLPDKPKLIGHRGAPMLAPENTMMSFDRSIACGVTAFETDVQLSKDRIPFLMHDSGSDFLMRTTNVKEKFPDKRFSHSANLTWEELQRLNAGEWFLKTDPFRSVSQLTEEEKETAKNQSIPSLLQLLVLAQQRNISVIFDLYSPNQEGDTNDTVSTILDSGIDPSLILWLPPAERDTVILTAPGFIQVYKSETKMFDKGGNHLNVKYSNLSTEKIRELRRKNVTVNLWVVNDRWLFSLLWCAGVSSVTTNSCHQFQAMEHPDWVMAHGRYNTIWIIVDALSCLIMTGLYICQREAKQQYFSLE
;
A
#
# COMPACT_ATOMS: atom_id res chain seq x y z
N MET A 1 -17.41 -23.84 -24.46
CA MET A 1 -17.58 -22.39 -24.76
C MET A 1 -16.20 -21.80 -24.98
N SER A 2 -15.97 -21.13 -26.12
CA SER A 2 -14.68 -20.50 -26.44
C SER A 2 -14.37 -19.38 -25.44
N ARG A 3 -13.12 -19.30 -24.99
CA ARG A 3 -12.65 -18.20 -24.12
C ARG A 3 -12.87 -16.86 -24.84
N PRO A 4 -13.32 -15.80 -24.16
CA PRO A 4 -13.43 -14.48 -24.77
C PRO A 4 -12.05 -14.03 -25.25
N SER A 5 -11.97 -13.62 -26.52
CA SER A 5 -10.74 -13.11 -27.14
C SER A 5 -10.30 -11.83 -26.44
N ILE A 6 -9.00 -11.67 -26.19
CA ILE A 6 -8.43 -10.42 -25.67
C ILE A 6 -8.37 -9.32 -26.74
N LEU A 7 -8.54 -9.66 -28.02
CA LEU A 7 -8.55 -8.69 -29.11
C LEU A 7 -9.84 -7.86 -29.07
N PRO A 8 -9.75 -6.52 -29.21
CA PRO A 8 -10.92 -5.65 -29.37
C PRO A 8 -11.80 -6.10 -30.54
N ASP A 9 -13.08 -6.31 -30.26
CA ASP A 9 -14.10 -6.55 -31.28
C ASP A 9 -14.81 -5.24 -31.68
N GLU A 10 -15.75 -5.33 -32.61
CA GLU A 10 -16.53 -4.18 -33.09
C GLU A 10 -17.25 -3.44 -31.94
N ALA A 11 -17.67 -4.15 -30.89
CA ALA A 11 -18.35 -3.54 -29.75
C ALA A 11 -17.41 -2.62 -28.96
N VAL A 12 -16.15 -3.01 -28.78
CA VAL A 12 -15.12 -2.18 -28.14
C VAL A 12 -14.87 -0.90 -28.95
N PHE A 13 -14.73 -1.00 -30.27
CA PHE A 13 -14.54 0.18 -31.13
C PHE A 13 -15.76 1.10 -31.15
N ALA A 14 -16.97 0.53 -31.23
CA ALA A 14 -18.22 1.28 -31.20
C ALA A 14 -18.41 2.02 -29.86
N ASP A 15 -18.10 1.37 -28.73
CA ASP A 15 -18.17 1.97 -27.40
C ASP A 15 -17.11 3.08 -27.22
N PHE A 16 -15.87 2.85 -27.66
CA PHE A 16 -14.82 3.87 -27.62
C PHE A 16 -15.20 5.11 -28.43
N ARG A 17 -15.70 4.91 -29.66
CA ARG A 17 -16.21 5.99 -30.53
C ARG A 17 -17.35 6.75 -29.86
N LYS A 18 -18.31 6.03 -29.26
CA LYS A 18 -19.42 6.63 -28.51
C LYS A 18 -18.91 7.49 -27.34
N GLN A 19 -17.94 7.00 -26.57
CA GLN A 19 -17.33 7.75 -25.47
C GLN A 19 -16.60 9.01 -25.95
N CYS A 20 -15.91 8.94 -27.09
CA CYS A 20 -15.26 10.10 -27.72
C CYS A 20 -16.28 11.18 -28.13
N LEU A 21 -17.39 10.79 -28.74
CA LEU A 21 -18.38 11.74 -29.29
C LEU A 21 -19.43 12.23 -28.27
N SER A 22 -19.75 11.43 -27.25
CA SER A 22 -20.79 11.78 -26.27
C SER A 22 -20.37 12.96 -25.38
N VAL A 23 -21.32 13.83 -25.05
CA VAL A 23 -21.16 14.89 -24.05
C VAL A 23 -21.78 14.50 -22.70
N ASP A 24 -22.48 13.37 -22.65
CA ASP A 24 -23.20 12.88 -21.48
C ASP A 24 -22.21 12.34 -20.46
N ASN A 25 -22.41 12.69 -19.19
CA ASN A 25 -21.50 12.32 -18.09
C ASN A 25 -20.06 12.85 -18.25
N TRP A 26 -19.87 13.92 -19.03
CA TRP A 26 -18.59 14.61 -19.17
C TRP A 26 -18.69 16.05 -18.66
N GLN A 27 -17.77 16.44 -17.78
CA GLN A 27 -17.61 17.81 -17.34
C GLN A 27 -16.50 18.51 -18.14
N LYS A 28 -16.83 19.59 -18.84
CA LYS A 28 -15.85 20.43 -19.52
C LYS A 28 -14.99 21.18 -18.49
N LYS A 29 -13.67 21.07 -18.59
CA LYS A 29 -12.70 21.73 -17.68
C LYS A 29 -11.87 22.81 -18.38
N TYR A 30 -11.68 22.68 -19.68
CA TYR A 30 -10.93 23.63 -20.50
C TYR A 30 -11.63 23.75 -21.85
N ASP A 31 -11.81 24.99 -22.32
CA ASP A 31 -12.34 25.29 -23.65
C ASP A 31 -11.57 26.49 -24.21
N ASN A 32 -10.89 26.27 -25.31
CA ASN A 32 -10.39 27.31 -26.19
C ASN A 32 -10.91 26.96 -27.61
N ASN A 33 -11.05 27.94 -28.50
CA ASN A 33 -11.72 27.80 -29.80
C ASN A 33 -11.25 26.59 -30.65
N ASP A 34 -10.04 26.06 -30.42
CA ASP A 34 -9.48 24.90 -31.12
C ASP A 34 -9.26 23.65 -30.24
N MET A 35 -9.46 23.71 -28.92
CA MET A 35 -9.19 22.58 -28.01
C MET A 35 -10.07 22.55 -26.75
N GLN A 36 -10.60 21.37 -26.45
CA GLN A 36 -11.51 21.12 -25.33
C GLN A 36 -11.02 19.95 -24.48
N VAL A 37 -10.97 20.12 -23.15
CA VAL A 37 -10.68 19.04 -22.19
C VAL A 37 -11.92 18.76 -21.36
N TRP A 38 -12.28 17.49 -21.30
CA TRP A 38 -13.41 16.94 -20.58
C TRP A 38 -12.93 15.88 -19.59
N VAL A 39 -13.59 15.82 -18.43
CA VAL A 39 -13.34 14.82 -17.39
C VAL A 39 -14.66 14.13 -17.08
N GLU A 40 -14.65 12.81 -16.92
CA GLU A 40 -15.85 12.04 -16.61
C GLU A 40 -16.46 12.48 -15.26
N HIS A 41 -17.77 12.71 -15.26
CA HIS A 41 -18.56 13.08 -14.10
C HIS A 41 -19.04 11.82 -13.39
N LEU A 42 -18.45 11.51 -12.23
CA LEU A 42 -18.93 10.40 -11.40
C LEU A 42 -20.21 10.86 -10.68
N GLN A 43 -21.37 10.28 -11.04
CA GLN A 43 -22.53 10.36 -10.15
C GLN A 43 -22.17 9.65 -8.84
N ALA A 44 -22.15 10.41 -7.74
CA ALA A 44 -21.96 9.86 -6.40
C ALA A 44 -23.16 8.98 -6.05
N LYS A 45 -23.13 7.70 -6.40
CA LYS A 45 -23.97 6.70 -5.74
C LYS A 45 -23.55 6.70 -4.27
N LYS A 46 -24.49 6.99 -3.36
CA LYS A 46 -24.28 7.00 -1.90
C LYS A 46 -23.70 5.64 -1.46
N GLY A 47 -22.39 5.60 -1.26
CA GLY A 47 -21.61 4.45 -0.81
C GLY A 47 -20.12 4.77 -0.93
N LYS A 48 -19.33 4.43 0.09
CA LYS A 48 -17.87 4.68 0.13
C LYS A 48 -17.15 3.88 -0.97
N GLN A 49 -17.09 4.38 -2.20
CA GLN A 49 -16.17 3.85 -3.23
C GLN A 49 -14.78 4.48 -3.06
N ALA A 50 -13.75 3.64 -3.20
CA ALA A 50 -12.35 4.07 -3.23
C ALA A 50 -12.11 5.10 -4.36
N PRO A 51 -11.20 6.08 -4.16
CA PRO A 51 -10.91 7.09 -5.18
C PRO A 51 -10.40 6.44 -6.47
N LYS A 52 -11.11 6.66 -7.59
CA LYS A 52 -10.78 6.13 -8.93
C LYS A 52 -10.00 7.16 -9.75
N VAL A 53 -9.16 6.67 -10.67
CA VAL A 53 -8.58 7.52 -11.73
C VAL A 53 -9.68 7.87 -12.72
N HIS A 54 -9.89 9.15 -12.99
CA HIS A 54 -10.96 9.63 -13.86
C HIS A 54 -10.58 9.44 -15.33
N LYS A 55 -11.56 9.15 -16.19
CA LYS A 55 -11.37 9.24 -17.64
C LYS A 55 -11.23 10.71 -18.04
N ILE A 56 -10.32 10.97 -18.97
CA ILE A 56 -10.08 12.29 -19.54
C ILE A 56 -10.21 12.18 -21.05
N LYS A 57 -10.88 13.17 -21.63
CA LYS A 57 -11.05 13.32 -23.07
C LYS A 57 -10.57 14.69 -23.51
N CYS A 58 -9.64 14.74 -24.45
CA CYS A 58 -9.17 15.97 -25.06
C CYS A 58 -9.51 15.97 -26.56
N LYS A 59 -10.35 16.91 -27.00
CA LYS A 59 -10.72 17.12 -28.40
C LYS A 59 -9.93 18.32 -28.93
N MET A 60 -9.32 18.19 -30.10
CA MET A 60 -8.68 19.29 -30.83
C MET A 60 -9.24 19.37 -32.25
N ILE A 61 -9.41 20.60 -32.74
CA ILE A 61 -9.72 20.89 -34.14
C ILE A 61 -8.40 21.27 -34.83
N ILE A 62 -7.96 20.46 -35.78
CA ILE A 62 -6.73 20.65 -36.55
C ILE A 62 -7.12 21.15 -37.95
N LYS A 63 -6.61 22.31 -38.35
CA LYS A 63 -7.05 23.02 -39.57
C LYS A 63 -6.06 22.92 -40.74
N ASP A 64 -4.88 22.38 -40.46
CA ASP A 64 -3.69 22.47 -41.31
C ASP A 64 -2.95 21.12 -41.48
N VAL A 65 -3.50 20.02 -40.96
CA VAL A 65 -2.98 18.65 -41.11
C VAL A 65 -4.14 17.68 -41.41
N SER A 66 -3.96 16.82 -42.40
CA SER A 66 -4.94 15.79 -42.78
C SER A 66 -5.10 14.70 -41.71
N ALA A 67 -6.28 14.05 -41.68
CA ALA A 67 -6.54 12.93 -40.79
C ALA A 67 -5.56 11.75 -41.01
N ALA A 68 -5.20 11.47 -42.27
CA ALA A 68 -4.25 10.42 -42.62
C ALA A 68 -2.84 10.71 -42.09
N ALA A 69 -2.36 11.96 -42.18
CA ALA A 69 -1.07 12.34 -41.60
C ALA A 69 -1.07 12.21 -40.07
N MET A 70 -2.16 12.59 -39.41
CA MET A 70 -2.30 12.42 -37.96
C MET A 70 -2.36 10.93 -37.56
N TYR A 71 -3.02 10.09 -38.36
CA TYR A 71 -3.07 8.64 -38.15
C TYR A 71 -1.67 8.02 -38.25
N ASP A 72 -0.92 8.39 -39.29
CA ASP A 72 0.45 7.92 -39.48
C ASP A 72 1.38 8.33 -38.32
N VAL A 73 1.27 9.56 -37.81
CA VAL A 73 2.10 10.05 -36.69
C VAL A 73 1.93 9.21 -35.42
N ILE A 74 0.72 8.72 -35.15
CA ILE A 74 0.43 7.92 -33.95
C ILE A 74 0.94 6.48 -34.10
N HIS A 75 0.98 5.96 -35.33
CA HIS A 75 1.49 4.63 -35.61
C HIS A 75 3.02 4.57 -35.75
N ASP A 76 3.66 5.61 -36.28
CA ASP A 76 5.10 5.59 -36.57
C ASP A 76 5.95 5.71 -35.27
N GLY A 77 6.27 4.54 -34.71
CA GLY A 77 7.12 4.41 -33.52
C GLY A 77 8.56 4.92 -33.72
N GLN A 78 9.06 4.95 -34.96
CA GLN A 78 10.38 5.54 -35.24
C GLN A 78 10.31 7.06 -35.15
N TYR A 79 9.25 7.65 -35.69
CA TYR A 79 9.03 9.09 -35.61
C TYR A 79 8.74 9.56 -34.19
N ARG A 80 8.04 8.75 -33.38
CA ARG A 80 7.77 9.06 -31.97
C ARG A 80 9.02 9.43 -31.18
N LYS A 81 10.15 8.79 -31.48
CA LYS A 81 11.45 9.09 -30.85
C LYS A 81 11.95 10.52 -31.10
N LYS A 82 11.45 11.19 -32.15
CA LYS A 82 11.83 12.55 -32.52
C LYS A 82 10.97 13.62 -31.86
N TRP A 83 9.67 13.36 -31.68
CA TRP A 83 8.72 14.39 -31.27
C TRP A 83 8.19 14.23 -29.83
N ASP A 84 8.29 13.05 -29.21
CA ASP A 84 7.81 12.80 -27.85
C ASP A 84 8.94 13.05 -26.83
N PRO A 85 8.97 14.21 -26.14
CA PRO A 85 10.03 14.54 -25.20
C PRO A 85 9.96 13.73 -23.90
N ALA A 86 8.83 13.08 -23.62
CA ALA A 86 8.68 12.25 -22.44
C ALA A 86 9.21 10.83 -22.67
N MET A 87 9.33 10.40 -23.93
CA MET A 87 9.71 9.02 -24.26
C MET A 87 11.13 8.70 -23.79
N LYS A 88 11.24 7.65 -22.98
CA LYS A 88 12.51 7.05 -22.56
C LYS A 88 12.90 5.90 -23.50
N GLU A 89 11.95 5.02 -23.79
CA GLU A 89 12.17 3.80 -24.58
C GLU A 89 10.82 3.35 -25.18
N SER A 90 10.82 2.91 -26.44
CA SER A 90 9.62 2.33 -27.06
C SER A 90 9.98 1.43 -28.25
N PHE A 91 9.27 0.31 -28.37
CA PHE A 91 9.37 -0.65 -29.45
C PHE A 91 8.12 -1.55 -29.48
N ASP A 92 7.75 -2.03 -30.66
CA ASP A 92 6.71 -3.04 -30.82
C ASP A 92 7.30 -4.43 -30.56
N ILE A 93 6.53 -5.28 -29.87
CA ILE A 93 6.99 -6.60 -29.39
C ILE A 93 6.59 -7.70 -30.38
N ALA A 94 5.31 -7.78 -30.74
CA ALA A 94 4.75 -8.81 -31.59
C ALA A 94 3.45 -8.36 -32.25
N ARG A 95 3.13 -8.95 -33.41
CA ARG A 95 1.85 -8.76 -34.10
C ARG A 95 0.86 -9.83 -33.65
N LEU A 96 -0.38 -9.43 -33.37
CA LEU A 96 -1.48 -10.33 -32.97
C LEU A 96 -2.47 -10.59 -34.12
N SER A 97 -2.70 -9.58 -34.95
CA SER A 97 -3.53 -9.66 -36.16
C SER A 97 -3.06 -8.62 -37.19
N ALA A 98 -3.74 -8.50 -38.33
CA ALA A 98 -3.45 -7.44 -39.30
C ALA A 98 -3.62 -6.02 -38.73
N ASN A 99 -4.42 -5.86 -37.67
CA ASN A 99 -4.79 -4.59 -37.07
C ASN A 99 -4.61 -4.56 -35.54
N ALA A 100 -3.76 -5.43 -35.00
CA ALA A 100 -3.44 -5.46 -33.58
C ALA A 100 -2.00 -5.91 -33.32
N ASP A 101 -1.36 -5.23 -32.37
CA ASP A 101 0.00 -5.51 -31.91
C ASP A 101 0.12 -5.36 -30.39
N VAL A 102 1.24 -5.81 -29.86
CA VAL A 102 1.67 -5.54 -28.48
C VAL A 102 2.92 -4.69 -28.53
N GLY A 103 2.95 -3.61 -27.76
CA GLY A 103 4.09 -2.71 -27.69
C GLY A 103 4.52 -2.40 -26.27
N TYR A 104 5.78 -2.00 -26.13
CA TYR A 104 6.38 -1.48 -24.91
C TYR A 104 6.60 0.04 -25.04
N TYR A 105 6.30 0.77 -23.98
CA TYR A 105 6.56 2.20 -23.89
C TYR A 105 6.97 2.58 -22.47
N ALA A 106 8.07 3.32 -22.33
CA ALA A 106 8.54 3.89 -21.09
C ALA A 106 8.76 5.40 -21.23
N TRP A 107 8.51 6.14 -20.16
CA TRP A 107 8.65 7.60 -20.14
C TRP A 107 9.34 8.14 -18.89
N TYR A 108 9.95 9.30 -19.05
CA TYR A 108 10.57 10.05 -17.99
C TYR A 108 9.54 10.72 -17.08
N CYS A 109 9.77 10.64 -15.78
CA CYS A 109 9.07 11.40 -14.77
C CYS A 109 10.01 12.45 -14.15
N PRO A 110 9.51 13.61 -13.69
CA PRO A 110 10.33 14.59 -12.98
C PRO A 110 10.94 13.98 -11.71
N SER A 111 12.26 14.11 -11.52
CA SER A 111 12.93 13.71 -10.28
C SER A 111 12.29 14.40 -9.06
N PRO A 112 12.05 13.71 -7.92
CA PRO A 112 12.57 12.39 -7.50
C PRO A 112 11.68 11.20 -7.91
N ILE A 113 10.74 11.39 -8.83
CA ILE A 113 9.71 10.40 -9.12
C ILE A 113 10.25 9.36 -10.12
N THR A 114 10.18 8.08 -9.78
CA THR A 114 10.65 6.96 -10.62
C THR A 114 10.02 7.00 -12.02
N ASN A 115 10.78 6.69 -13.06
CA ASN A 115 10.23 6.63 -14.42
C ASN A 115 9.20 5.48 -14.54
N ARG A 116 8.34 5.52 -15.57
CA ARG A 116 7.27 4.52 -15.74
C ARG A 116 7.44 3.74 -17.03
N ASP A 117 6.93 2.53 -17.03
CA ASP A 117 6.71 1.72 -18.24
C ASP A 117 5.28 1.20 -18.33
N VAL A 118 4.86 0.86 -19.55
CA VAL A 118 3.64 0.14 -19.86
C VAL A 118 3.90 -0.89 -20.96
N VAL A 119 3.21 -2.01 -20.87
CA VAL A 119 3.04 -2.97 -21.95
C VAL A 119 1.58 -2.90 -22.36
N THR A 120 1.31 -2.62 -23.63
CA THR A 120 -0.06 -2.40 -24.12
C THR A 120 -0.34 -3.23 -25.35
N LEU A 121 -1.52 -3.86 -25.39
CA LEU A 121 -2.13 -4.31 -26.62
C LEU A 121 -2.76 -3.09 -27.27
N ARG A 122 -2.40 -2.83 -28.53
CA ARG A 122 -2.97 -1.77 -29.35
C ARG A 122 -3.67 -2.39 -30.54
N SER A 123 -4.86 -1.90 -30.86
CA SER A 123 -5.61 -2.30 -32.04
C SER A 123 -6.23 -1.10 -32.71
N TRP A 124 -6.37 -1.16 -34.04
CA TRP A 124 -6.85 -0.05 -34.86
C TRP A 124 -7.92 -0.49 -35.85
N GLN A 125 -8.77 0.47 -36.23
CA GLN A 125 -9.85 0.29 -37.18
C GLN A 125 -10.02 1.57 -38.00
N VAL A 126 -10.24 1.40 -39.31
CA VAL A 126 -10.66 2.47 -40.22
C VAL A 126 -12.03 2.12 -40.75
N LYS A 127 -13.01 3.00 -40.54
CA LYS A 127 -14.41 2.81 -40.94
C LYS A 127 -15.01 4.16 -41.32
N ASP A 128 -15.63 4.24 -42.50
CA ASP A 128 -16.25 5.47 -43.01
C ASP A 128 -15.30 6.70 -42.98
N ASP A 129 -14.03 6.49 -43.38
CA ASP A 129 -12.92 7.46 -43.30
C ASP A 129 -12.59 7.99 -41.89
N GLU A 130 -13.18 7.40 -40.84
CA GLU A 130 -12.83 7.67 -39.44
C GLU A 130 -11.79 6.65 -38.95
N TYR A 131 -10.78 7.13 -38.24
CA TYR A 131 -9.69 6.31 -37.72
C TYR A 131 -9.84 6.16 -36.21
N THR A 132 -9.81 4.93 -35.71
CA THR A 132 -9.87 4.63 -34.28
C THR A 132 -8.69 3.75 -33.89
N ILE A 133 -7.97 4.14 -32.84
CA ILE A 133 -6.87 3.37 -32.26
C ILE A 133 -7.17 3.23 -30.77
N VAL A 134 -7.26 1.99 -30.28
CA VAL A 134 -7.45 1.68 -28.86
C VAL A 134 -6.25 0.93 -28.32
N ASN A 135 -5.91 1.18 -27.06
CA ASN A 135 -4.93 0.41 -26.33
C ASN A 135 -5.30 0.26 -24.86
N PHE A 136 -4.86 -0.85 -24.28
CA PHE A 136 -4.97 -1.12 -22.85
C PHE A 136 -3.83 -2.02 -22.41
N SER A 137 -3.54 -2.01 -21.12
CA SER A 137 -2.40 -2.73 -20.56
C SER A 137 -2.63 -4.24 -20.52
N VAL A 138 -1.64 -4.96 -21.01
CA VAL A 138 -1.58 -6.43 -20.98
C VAL A 138 -0.30 -6.90 -20.30
N LYS A 139 -0.33 -8.10 -19.73
CA LYS A 139 0.84 -8.81 -19.23
C LYS A 139 1.49 -9.54 -20.39
N HIS A 140 2.77 -9.29 -20.59
CA HIS A 140 3.61 -10.01 -21.55
C HIS A 140 4.75 -10.70 -20.80
N GLN A 141 4.91 -12.02 -20.98
CA GLN A 141 5.83 -12.86 -20.21
C GLN A 141 7.30 -12.39 -20.29
N LYS A 142 7.74 -11.96 -21.47
CA LYS A 142 9.11 -11.44 -21.69
C LYS A 142 9.36 -10.02 -21.14
N TYR A 143 8.30 -9.26 -20.84
CA TYR A 143 8.38 -7.86 -20.38
C TYR A 143 7.68 -7.66 -19.02
N PRO A 144 8.11 -8.37 -17.95
CA PRO A 144 7.60 -8.16 -16.60
C PRO A 144 8.00 -6.77 -16.06
N PRO A 145 7.38 -6.29 -14.96
CA PRO A 145 7.80 -5.06 -14.28
C PRO A 145 9.30 -5.06 -14.01
N ARG A 146 9.94 -3.92 -14.24
CA ARG A 146 11.37 -3.72 -13.99
C ARG A 146 11.58 -3.06 -12.63
N THR A 147 12.72 -3.29 -12.00
CA THR A 147 13.03 -2.69 -10.68
C THR A 147 13.39 -1.21 -10.76
N ASP A 148 13.80 -0.72 -11.94
CA ASP A 148 14.17 0.68 -12.18
C ASP A 148 12.99 1.57 -12.61
N LEU A 149 11.83 0.98 -12.92
CA LEU A 149 10.64 1.64 -13.45
C LEU A 149 9.38 1.19 -12.70
N VAL A 150 8.40 2.07 -12.54
CA VAL A 150 7.09 1.69 -12.03
C VAL A 150 6.20 1.24 -13.19
N ARG A 151 5.65 0.02 -13.12
CA ARG A 151 4.66 -0.47 -14.09
C ARG A 151 3.35 0.28 -13.94
N ALA A 152 3.10 1.21 -14.85
CA ALA A 152 1.83 1.90 -14.94
C ALA A 152 0.76 1.02 -15.61
N LEU A 153 -0.49 1.45 -15.52
CA LEU A 153 -1.65 0.74 -16.04
C LEU A 153 -2.49 1.66 -16.94
N SER A 154 -2.50 1.40 -18.23
CA SER A 154 -3.49 1.96 -19.17
C SER A 154 -4.76 1.10 -19.09
N ILE A 155 -5.81 1.59 -18.42
CA ILE A 155 -7.09 0.86 -18.33
C ILE A 155 -7.78 0.90 -19.70
N LEU A 156 -7.82 2.09 -20.30
CA LEU A 156 -8.27 2.33 -21.66
C LEU A 156 -7.66 3.64 -22.13
N THR A 157 -6.90 3.62 -23.21
CA THR A 157 -6.39 4.82 -23.87
C THR A 157 -6.51 4.69 -25.38
N GLY A 158 -6.79 5.77 -26.08
CA GLY A 158 -6.89 5.70 -27.53
C GLY A 158 -7.07 7.05 -28.21
N TYR A 159 -7.20 6.97 -29.52
CA TYR A 159 -7.32 8.10 -30.42
C TYR A 159 -8.49 7.87 -31.37
N PHE A 160 -9.28 8.92 -31.60
CA PHE A 160 -10.32 8.96 -32.62
C PHE A 160 -10.06 10.17 -33.52
N ILE A 161 -9.96 9.92 -34.84
CA ILE A 161 -9.59 10.93 -35.83
C ILE A 161 -10.68 10.97 -36.90
N LYS A 162 -11.26 12.15 -37.11
CA LYS A 162 -12.34 12.36 -38.09
C LYS A 162 -11.92 13.44 -39.09
N PRO A 163 -11.86 13.14 -40.40
CA PRO A 163 -11.62 14.15 -41.43
C PRO A 163 -12.68 15.25 -41.40
N THR A 164 -12.26 16.51 -41.58
CA THR A 164 -13.14 17.66 -41.80
C THR A 164 -12.89 18.36 -43.13
N GLY A 165 -11.88 17.90 -43.87
CA GLY A 165 -11.47 18.39 -45.18
C GLY A 165 -10.15 17.74 -45.61
N PRO A 166 -9.61 18.09 -46.80
CA PRO A 166 -8.39 17.45 -47.33
C PRO A 166 -7.16 17.61 -46.42
N ASN A 167 -7.06 18.74 -45.70
CA ASN A 167 -5.96 19.05 -44.79
C ASN A 167 -6.45 19.50 -43.41
N SER A 168 -7.57 18.96 -42.95
CA SER A 168 -8.12 19.27 -41.63
C SER A 168 -8.81 18.06 -41.01
N CYS A 169 -8.78 17.96 -39.67
CA CYS A 169 -9.43 16.89 -38.94
C CYS A 169 -9.81 17.30 -37.51
N ILE A 170 -10.72 16.54 -36.92
CA ILE A 170 -10.97 16.51 -35.48
C ILE A 170 -10.15 15.36 -34.90
N PHE A 171 -9.33 15.66 -33.90
CA PHE A 171 -8.47 14.68 -33.21
C PHE A 171 -8.89 14.59 -31.74
N ILE A 172 -9.31 13.41 -31.28
CA ILE A 172 -9.77 13.16 -29.92
C ILE A 172 -8.87 12.13 -29.25
N TYR A 173 -8.27 12.52 -28.13
CA TYR A 173 -7.56 11.63 -27.21
C TYR A 173 -8.46 11.28 -26.02
N LEU A 174 -8.69 10.00 -25.77
CA LEU A 174 -9.41 9.50 -24.61
C LEU A 174 -8.48 8.61 -23.80
N SER A 175 -8.36 8.85 -22.49
CA SER A 175 -7.47 8.07 -21.64
C SER A 175 -7.96 7.92 -20.20
N GLN A 176 -7.77 6.72 -19.69
CA GLN A 176 -7.86 6.34 -18.30
C GLN A 176 -6.60 5.54 -17.94
N ALA A 177 -5.58 6.24 -17.45
CA ALA A 177 -4.30 5.64 -17.11
C ALA A 177 -3.95 5.90 -15.64
N ASP A 178 -3.67 4.82 -14.91
CA ASP A 178 -3.17 4.85 -13.56
C ASP A 178 -1.63 4.72 -13.58
N PRO A 179 -0.88 5.80 -13.28
CA PRO A 179 0.59 5.75 -13.28
C PRO A 179 1.17 4.89 -12.16
N LYS A 180 0.32 4.38 -11.24
CA LYS A 180 0.69 3.58 -10.07
C LYS A 180 1.78 4.25 -9.22
N GLY A 181 2.34 3.51 -8.28
CA GLY A 181 3.27 4.04 -7.26
C GLY A 181 2.57 4.95 -6.25
N SER A 182 3.35 5.82 -5.61
CA SER A 182 2.95 6.66 -4.47
C SER A 182 2.11 7.89 -4.81
N PHE A 183 1.52 7.98 -6.00
CA PHE A 183 0.72 9.14 -6.38
C PHE A 183 -0.72 9.07 -5.84
N PRO A 184 -1.20 10.07 -5.08
CA PRO A 184 -2.61 10.18 -4.73
C PRO A 184 -3.44 10.35 -5.99
N LYS A 185 -4.59 9.66 -6.06
CA LYS A 185 -5.42 9.67 -7.27
C LYS A 185 -5.91 11.06 -7.65
N TRP A 186 -6.13 11.97 -6.70
CA TRP A 186 -6.48 13.35 -7.01
C TRP A 186 -5.33 14.12 -7.70
N VAL A 187 -4.06 13.83 -7.35
CA VAL A 187 -2.88 14.39 -8.02
C VAL A 187 -2.81 13.86 -9.44
N VAL A 188 -3.00 12.55 -9.62
CA VAL A 188 -3.08 11.91 -10.95
C VAL A 188 -4.16 12.59 -11.79
N ASN A 189 -5.37 12.73 -11.25
CA ASN A 189 -6.50 13.32 -11.96
C ASN A 189 -6.23 14.78 -12.36
N LYS A 190 -5.55 15.57 -11.52
CA LYS A 190 -5.20 16.97 -11.81
C LYS A 190 -4.05 17.08 -12.82
N ALA A 191 -3.02 16.24 -12.68
CA ALA A 191 -1.88 16.21 -13.58
C ALA A 191 -2.30 15.79 -14.99
N SER A 192 -3.11 14.74 -15.13
CA SER A 192 -3.59 14.27 -16.43
C SER A 192 -4.45 15.30 -17.16
N GLN A 193 -5.20 16.14 -16.44
CA GLN A 193 -5.95 17.28 -17.03
C GLN A 193 -5.02 18.35 -17.62
N SER A 194 -3.87 18.60 -16.98
CA SER A 194 -2.91 19.62 -17.41
C SER A 194 -1.95 19.12 -18.48
N LEU A 195 -1.64 17.82 -18.49
CA LEU A 195 -0.73 17.19 -19.43
C LEU A 195 -1.39 16.91 -20.78
N ALA A 196 -2.67 16.53 -20.82
CA ALA A 196 -3.37 16.20 -22.07
C ALA A 196 -3.29 17.33 -23.13
N PRO A 197 -3.55 18.61 -22.81
CA PRO A 197 -3.32 19.73 -23.73
C PRO A 197 -1.90 19.83 -24.29
N ARG A 198 -0.88 19.54 -23.47
CA ARG A 198 0.52 19.65 -23.88
C ARG A 198 0.88 18.55 -24.86
N VAL A 199 0.49 17.31 -24.56
CA VAL A 199 0.67 16.16 -25.44
C VAL A 199 -0.01 16.42 -26.78
N MET A 200 -1.25 16.89 -26.75
CA MET A 200 -2.04 17.17 -27.95
C MET A 200 -1.36 18.22 -28.85
N LYS A 201 -0.77 19.28 -28.27
CA LYS A 201 0.03 20.27 -29.03
C LYS A 201 1.30 19.68 -29.63
N CYS A 202 2.00 18.80 -28.91
CA CYS A 202 3.17 18.09 -29.43
C CYS A 202 2.80 17.20 -30.62
N VAL A 203 1.69 16.46 -30.53
CA VAL A 203 1.19 15.61 -31.62
C VAL A 203 0.78 16.44 -32.83
N HIS A 204 0.10 17.57 -32.64
CA HIS A 204 -0.26 18.48 -33.75
C HIS A 204 0.99 19.01 -34.46
N LYS A 205 1.99 19.48 -33.71
CA LYS A 205 3.28 19.90 -34.28
C LYS A 205 4.00 18.76 -34.98
N ALA A 206 3.92 17.53 -34.46
CA ALA A 206 4.46 16.35 -35.13
C ALA A 206 3.75 16.10 -36.47
N GLY A 207 2.42 16.24 -36.52
CA GLY A 207 1.61 16.16 -37.74
C GLY A 207 2.07 17.13 -38.84
N GLN A 208 2.35 18.38 -38.49
CA GLN A 208 2.84 19.39 -39.44
C GLN A 208 4.20 19.01 -40.07
N ASN A 209 5.07 18.37 -39.30
CA ASN A 209 6.44 18.05 -39.71
C ASN A 209 6.59 16.63 -40.28
N TYR A 210 5.58 15.78 -40.14
CA TYR A 210 5.65 14.38 -40.49
C TYR A 210 5.83 14.11 -41.99
N PRO A 211 5.10 14.77 -42.92
CA PRO A 211 5.27 14.49 -44.36
C PRO A 211 6.69 14.70 -44.87
N GLU A 212 7.36 15.77 -44.40
CA GLU A 212 8.74 16.06 -44.76
C GLU A 212 9.70 15.03 -44.16
N TRP A 213 9.54 14.73 -42.86
CA TRP A 213 10.37 13.73 -42.19
C TRP A 213 10.23 12.34 -42.84
N LYS A 214 9.00 11.91 -43.12
CA LYS A 214 8.72 10.58 -43.68
C LYS A 214 9.29 10.41 -45.07
N ARG A 215 9.32 11.46 -45.90
CA ARG A 215 9.97 11.45 -47.23
C ARG A 215 11.45 11.05 -47.15
N GLN A 216 12.11 11.43 -46.06
CA GLN A 216 13.54 11.19 -45.83
C GLN A 216 13.81 9.91 -45.01
N ASN A 217 12.78 9.26 -44.47
CA ASN A 217 12.90 8.14 -43.52
C ASN A 217 11.94 7.00 -43.90
N SER A 218 12.31 6.23 -44.93
CA SER A 218 11.54 5.08 -45.45
C SER A 218 10.08 5.45 -45.80
N PRO A 219 9.87 6.27 -46.85
CA PRO A 219 8.54 6.81 -47.19
C PRO A 219 7.49 5.73 -47.44
N ASP A 220 7.89 4.63 -48.03
CA ASP A 220 7.00 3.53 -48.43
C ASP A 220 6.72 2.53 -47.29
N GLN A 221 7.42 2.65 -46.17
CA GLN A 221 7.29 1.74 -45.03
C GLN A 221 6.23 2.24 -44.05
N LYS A 222 5.00 1.72 -44.19
CA LYS A 222 3.83 1.99 -43.36
C LYS A 222 3.08 0.69 -43.02
N PRO A 223 3.65 -0.17 -42.15
CA PRO A 223 3.09 -1.49 -41.84
C PRO A 223 1.70 -1.47 -41.19
N TRP A 224 1.25 -0.32 -40.69
CA TRP A 224 -0.12 -0.11 -40.18
C TRP A 224 -1.17 0.11 -41.28
N LEU A 225 -0.74 0.50 -42.49
CA LEU A 225 -1.59 0.56 -43.69
C LEU A 225 -1.44 -0.69 -44.57
N TYR A 226 -0.23 -1.25 -44.58
CA TYR A 226 0.19 -2.37 -45.41
C TYR A 226 0.74 -3.50 -44.51
N PRO A 227 -0.12 -4.33 -43.89
CA PRO A 227 0.29 -5.32 -42.89
C PRO A 227 1.34 -6.33 -43.37
N GLU A 228 1.45 -6.56 -44.67
CA GLU A 228 2.48 -7.38 -45.32
C GLU A 228 3.90 -6.84 -45.13
N GLN A 229 4.05 -5.54 -44.88
CA GLN A 229 5.34 -4.91 -44.59
C GLN A 229 5.80 -5.16 -43.15
N ASN A 230 4.96 -5.74 -42.28
CA ASN A 230 5.25 -5.92 -40.87
C ASN A 230 6.16 -7.14 -40.64
N ALA A 231 7.39 -6.89 -40.21
CA ALA A 231 8.38 -7.91 -39.91
C ALA A 231 8.33 -8.44 -38.46
N LEU A 232 7.38 -7.98 -37.63
CA LEU A 232 7.23 -8.46 -36.26
C LEU A 232 6.81 -9.93 -36.23
N PRO A 233 7.29 -10.70 -35.23
CA PRO A 233 6.83 -12.07 -35.05
C PRO A 233 5.32 -12.09 -34.75
N MET A 234 4.62 -13.08 -35.30
CA MET A 234 3.23 -13.35 -34.95
C MET A 234 3.17 -14.02 -33.57
N MET A 235 2.22 -13.60 -32.74
CA MET A 235 2.00 -14.12 -31.38
C MET A 235 0.53 -14.51 -31.21
N ASP A 236 0.28 -15.60 -30.49
CA ASP A 236 -1.07 -15.99 -30.10
C ASP A 236 -1.60 -15.02 -29.01
N PRO A 237 -2.74 -14.33 -29.23
CA PRO A 237 -3.35 -13.47 -28.22
C PRO A 237 -3.64 -14.18 -26.89
N ALA A 238 -3.80 -15.52 -26.88
CA ALA A 238 -4.01 -16.30 -25.67
C ALA A 238 -2.79 -16.31 -24.71
N GLU A 239 -1.59 -15.93 -25.18
CA GLU A 239 -0.40 -15.79 -24.34
C GLU A 239 -0.42 -14.51 -23.48
N LEU A 240 -1.31 -13.57 -23.79
CA LEU A 240 -1.49 -12.33 -23.05
C LEU A 240 -2.60 -12.45 -22.02
N SER A 241 -2.45 -11.74 -20.91
CA SER A 241 -3.53 -11.56 -19.93
C SER A 241 -3.77 -10.08 -19.62
N ILE A 242 -5.01 -9.72 -19.31
CA ILE A 242 -5.35 -8.35 -18.95
C ILE A 242 -4.63 -7.96 -17.65
N GLN A 243 -3.91 -6.84 -17.65
CA GLN A 243 -3.32 -6.30 -16.44
C GLN A 243 -4.42 -5.65 -15.59
N ARG A 244 -4.83 -6.27 -14.47
CA ARG A 244 -5.86 -5.71 -13.57
C ARG A 244 -5.27 -4.80 -12.50
N ALA A 245 -6.00 -3.74 -12.16
CA ALA A 245 -5.59 -2.73 -11.18
C ALA A 245 -5.37 -3.29 -9.76
N ASP A 246 -6.09 -4.36 -9.40
CA ASP A 246 -6.10 -4.97 -8.06
C ASP A 246 -5.05 -6.07 -7.89
N SER A 247 -4.43 -6.51 -8.99
CA SER A 247 -3.45 -7.61 -9.03
C SER A 247 -1.98 -7.13 -8.99
N LEU A 248 -1.77 -5.86 -8.64
CA LEU A 248 -0.45 -5.30 -8.39
C LEU A 248 -0.38 -5.02 -6.88
N GLU A 249 0.32 -5.88 -6.16
CA GLU A 249 0.64 -5.67 -4.75
C GLU A 249 1.32 -4.29 -4.62
N ASN A 250 0.82 -3.48 -3.69
CA ASN A 250 1.61 -2.36 -3.18
C ASN A 250 2.75 -2.98 -2.39
N VAL A 251 3.84 -3.30 -3.07
CA VAL A 251 5.10 -3.62 -2.40
C VAL A 251 5.42 -2.41 -1.50
N ASP A 252 5.47 -2.63 -0.20
CA ASP A 252 5.95 -1.63 0.77
C ASP A 252 7.45 -1.40 0.50
N GLU A 253 7.74 -0.54 -0.48
CA GLU A 253 9.10 -0.29 -0.98
C GLU A 253 10.01 0.33 0.09
N SER A 254 9.43 0.98 1.10
CA SER A 254 10.16 1.74 2.10
C SER A 254 10.70 0.90 3.25
N SER A 255 10.01 -0.19 3.64
CA SER A 255 10.57 -1.17 4.58
C SER A 255 11.70 -1.99 3.93
N LYS A 256 11.65 -2.22 2.60
CA LYS A 256 12.75 -2.82 1.82
C LYS A 256 13.98 -1.91 1.65
N GLN A 257 13.81 -0.61 1.38
CA GLN A 257 14.94 0.30 1.17
C GLN A 257 15.69 0.70 2.46
N GLY A 258 15.00 0.77 3.60
CA GLY A 258 15.67 0.96 4.91
C GLY A 258 16.42 -0.30 5.37
N PHE A 259 15.90 -1.48 5.02
CA PHE A 259 16.49 -2.79 5.34
C PHE A 259 17.87 -2.99 4.69
N THR A 260 18.08 -2.57 3.44
CA THR A 260 19.36 -2.75 2.75
C THR A 260 20.52 -1.96 3.39
N LYS A 261 20.24 -0.85 4.11
CA LYS A 261 21.29 -0.04 4.78
C LYS A 261 21.48 -0.38 6.26
N LEU A 262 20.41 -0.56 7.02
CA LEU A 262 20.48 -0.70 8.48
C LEU A 262 20.45 -2.15 8.96
N LYS A 263 20.22 -3.09 8.04
CA LYS A 263 19.99 -4.55 8.16
C LYS A 263 18.99 -5.00 9.25
N ARG A 264 18.39 -4.13 10.07
CA ARG A 264 17.41 -4.48 11.13
C ARG A 264 15.99 -4.29 10.59
N TRP A 265 15.08 -5.21 10.90
CA TRP A 265 13.64 -5.02 10.66
C TRP A 265 13.14 -3.94 11.64
N VAL A 266 12.78 -2.78 11.10
CA VAL A 266 12.33 -1.61 11.85
C VAL A 266 11.07 -1.12 11.19
N ASN A 267 10.03 -0.85 11.98
CA ASN A 267 8.84 -0.15 11.50
C ASN A 267 9.25 1.31 11.19
N TRP A 268 9.76 1.54 9.98
CA TRP A 268 10.26 2.84 9.53
C TRP A 268 9.20 3.92 9.58
N PHE A 269 7.94 3.56 9.34
CA PHE A 269 6.81 4.45 9.52
C PHE A 269 6.77 4.99 10.97
N MET A 270 6.82 4.11 11.98
CA MET A 270 6.84 4.54 13.38
C MET A 270 8.09 5.35 13.74
N VAL A 271 9.26 5.01 13.19
CA VAL A 271 10.49 5.79 13.42
C VAL A 271 10.35 7.21 12.87
N VAL A 272 9.89 7.36 11.62
CA VAL A 272 9.71 8.69 11.02
C VAL A 272 8.64 9.49 11.77
N ILE A 273 7.55 8.85 12.22
CA ILE A 273 6.53 9.49 13.05
C ILE A 273 7.11 9.96 14.38
N ILE A 274 7.87 9.12 15.09
CA ILE A 274 8.48 9.48 16.37
C ILE A 274 9.48 10.62 16.21
N ILE A 275 10.37 10.56 15.21
CA ILE A 275 11.31 11.64 14.92
C ILE A 275 10.56 12.93 14.57
N SER A 276 9.50 12.84 13.75
CA SER A 276 8.67 14.00 13.39
C SER A 276 7.95 14.59 14.59
N ALA A 277 7.44 13.76 15.51
CA ALA A 277 6.82 14.20 16.74
C ALA A 277 7.82 14.93 17.64
N VAL A 278 9.01 14.35 17.86
CA VAL A 278 10.09 14.97 18.66
C VAL A 278 10.53 16.31 18.07
N LEU A 279 10.75 16.36 16.76
CA LEU A 279 11.11 17.61 16.07
C LEU A 279 10.00 18.65 16.16
N THR A 280 8.73 18.24 16.01
CA THR A 280 7.58 19.14 16.13
C THR A 280 7.47 19.70 17.54
N SER A 281 7.56 18.85 18.57
CA SER A 281 7.57 19.28 19.97
C SER A 281 8.70 20.27 20.26
N TYR A 282 9.90 20.00 19.74
CA TYR A 282 11.04 20.90 19.87
C TYR A 282 10.82 22.25 19.15
N CYS A 283 10.26 22.26 17.94
CA CYS A 283 9.93 23.49 17.21
C CYS A 283 8.86 24.31 17.94
N ILE A 284 7.84 23.66 18.50
CA ILE A 284 6.80 24.31 19.32
C ILE A 284 7.42 24.92 20.58
N LEU A 285 8.32 24.20 21.25
CA LEU A 285 9.01 24.69 22.44
C LEU A 285 9.86 25.95 22.13
N LEU A 286 10.60 25.95 21.02
CA LEU A 286 11.34 27.13 20.57
C LEU A 286 10.42 28.32 20.26
N LEU A 287 9.27 28.07 19.64
CA LEU A 287 8.27 29.11 19.37
C LEU A 287 7.72 29.70 20.68
N LEU A 288 7.44 28.87 21.69
CA LEU A 288 7.01 29.33 23.01
C LEU A 288 8.09 30.19 23.69
N PHE A 289 9.36 29.78 23.64
CA PHE A 289 10.46 30.59 24.17
C PHE A 289 10.63 31.91 23.41
N ALA A 290 10.49 31.91 22.08
CA ALA A 290 10.53 33.12 21.28
C ALA A 290 9.40 34.09 21.66
N LEU A 291 8.18 33.58 21.87
CA LEU A 291 7.05 34.38 22.36
C LEU A 291 7.34 34.97 23.74
N PHE A 292 7.99 34.23 24.64
CA PHE A 292 8.41 34.75 25.94
C PHE A 292 9.47 35.84 25.83
N GLN A 293 10.47 35.69 24.98
CA GLN A 293 11.47 36.76 24.74
C GLN A 293 10.83 38.04 24.22
N VAL A 294 9.89 37.92 23.27
CA VAL A 294 9.11 39.07 22.76
C VAL A 294 8.30 39.71 23.89
N ALA A 295 7.64 38.91 24.73
CA ALA A 295 6.89 39.42 25.88
C ALA A 295 7.81 40.16 26.87
N LEU A 296 9.04 39.68 27.08
CA LEU A 296 10.03 40.31 27.95
C LEU A 296 10.62 41.61 27.37
N GLY A 297 10.37 41.91 26.09
CA GLY A 297 11.05 42.99 25.37
C GLY A 297 12.53 42.72 25.14
N GLU A 298 12.93 41.45 25.21
CA GLU A 298 14.28 41.00 24.93
C GLU A 298 14.48 40.84 23.43
N ARG A 299 15.74 40.95 22.97
CA ARG A 299 16.05 40.62 21.59
C ARG A 299 15.86 39.12 21.39
N LEU A 300 15.20 38.75 20.29
CA LEU A 300 15.10 37.37 19.81
C LEU A 300 16.49 36.87 19.40
N ASP A 301 17.31 36.51 20.38
CA ASP A 301 18.62 35.93 20.15
C ASP A 301 18.54 34.41 20.24
N LEU A 302 18.15 33.82 19.12
CA LEU A 302 18.18 32.38 18.96
C LEU A 302 19.56 31.97 18.43
N HIS A 303 20.28 31.16 19.21
CA HIS A 303 21.58 30.61 18.81
C HIS A 303 21.51 29.97 17.41
N TRP A 304 22.54 30.18 16.59
CA TRP A 304 22.54 29.79 15.16
C TRP A 304 22.22 28.29 14.96
N LEU A 305 22.64 27.45 15.90
CA LEU A 305 22.33 26.01 15.92
C LEU A 305 20.81 25.73 15.97
N HIS A 306 20.05 26.46 16.80
CA HIS A 306 18.61 26.29 16.89
C HIS A 306 17.89 26.82 15.64
N LYS A 307 18.42 27.89 15.00
CA LYS A 307 17.91 28.37 13.69
C LYS A 307 18.05 27.30 12.61
N ILE A 308 19.20 26.64 12.56
CA ILE A 308 19.47 25.50 11.66
C ILE A 308 18.51 24.35 11.97
N PHE A 309 18.40 23.94 13.23
CA PHE A 309 17.49 22.84 13.61
C PHE A 309 16.02 23.15 13.36
N LEU A 310 15.58 24.39 13.54
CA LEU A 310 14.21 24.80 13.20
C LEU A 310 13.97 24.70 11.70
N PHE A 311 14.88 25.22 10.88
CA PHE A 311 14.76 25.17 9.41
C PHE A 311 14.72 23.73 8.89
N PHE A 312 15.71 22.92 9.26
CA PHE A 312 15.75 21.52 8.84
C PHE A 312 14.66 20.67 9.49
N GLY A 313 14.26 20.98 10.73
CA GLY A 313 13.19 20.31 11.44
C GLY A 313 11.84 20.50 10.78
N VAL A 314 11.47 21.74 10.43
CA VAL A 314 10.23 22.03 9.71
C VAL A 314 10.23 21.37 8.32
N ILE A 315 11.36 21.43 7.61
CA ILE A 315 11.54 20.75 6.32
C ILE A 315 11.34 19.24 6.49
N PHE A 316 12.00 18.61 7.46
CA PHE A 316 11.89 17.19 7.72
C PHE A 316 10.46 16.79 8.10
N VAL A 317 9.78 17.55 8.97
CA VAL A 317 8.38 17.28 9.34
C VAL A 317 7.46 17.43 8.14
N ALA A 318 7.62 18.47 7.32
CA ALA A 318 6.82 18.67 6.13
C ALA A 318 7.02 17.55 5.10
N PHE A 319 8.27 17.19 4.80
CA PHE A 319 8.59 16.10 3.88
C PHE A 319 8.26 14.73 4.47
N GLY A 320 8.42 14.53 5.77
CA GLY A 320 8.08 13.31 6.49
C GLY A 320 6.59 13.04 6.48
N ILE A 321 5.76 14.02 6.89
CA ILE A 321 4.30 13.92 6.83
C ILE A 321 3.82 13.74 5.39
N THR A 322 4.39 14.49 4.45
CA THR A 322 4.04 14.35 3.02
C THR A 322 4.42 12.97 2.51
N GLY A 323 5.65 12.52 2.71
CA GLY A 323 6.15 11.21 2.29
C GLY A 323 5.32 10.07 2.88
N ILE A 324 5.02 10.14 4.18
CA ILE A 324 4.12 9.20 4.85
C ILE A 324 2.72 9.21 4.23
N SER A 325 2.15 10.39 3.98
CA SER A 325 0.81 10.53 3.40
C SER A 325 0.70 10.02 1.97
N LEU A 326 1.82 10.00 1.23
CA LEU A 326 1.88 9.53 -0.16
C LEU A 326 2.23 8.03 -0.24
N GLN A 327 3.14 7.54 0.59
CA GLN A 327 3.72 6.20 0.51
C GLN A 327 3.12 5.21 1.52
N TRP A 328 2.77 5.67 2.72
CA TRP A 328 2.31 4.85 3.84
C TRP A 328 0.89 5.20 4.28
N GLN A 329 0.02 5.56 3.33
CA GLN A 329 -1.34 5.97 3.67
C GLN A 329 -2.10 4.90 4.48
N GLN A 330 -1.81 3.61 4.23
CA GLN A 330 -2.44 2.48 4.91
C GLN A 330 -1.96 2.26 6.35
N GLU A 331 -0.85 2.88 6.76
CA GLU A 331 -0.26 2.73 8.11
C GLU A 331 -0.65 3.88 9.04
N TRP A 332 -1.30 4.94 8.55
CA TRP A 332 -1.84 6.02 9.39
C TRP A 332 -2.69 5.56 10.59
N PRO A 333 -3.56 4.54 10.46
CA PRO A 333 -4.32 4.02 11.60
C PRO A 333 -3.46 3.46 12.74
N THR A 334 -2.17 3.17 12.50
CA THR A 334 -1.24 2.68 13.53
C THR A 334 -0.84 3.78 14.51
N VAL A 335 -0.86 5.06 14.11
CA VAL A 335 -0.55 6.20 14.99
C VAL A 335 -1.54 6.32 16.15
N PRO A 336 -2.87 6.43 15.91
CA PRO A 336 -3.82 6.50 17.02
C PRO A 336 -3.78 5.24 17.89
N LEU A 337 -3.56 4.05 17.33
CA LEU A 337 -3.39 2.82 18.12
C LEU A 337 -2.15 2.90 19.04
N SER A 338 -1.03 3.42 18.54
CA SER A 338 0.17 3.62 19.36
C SER A 338 -0.06 4.63 20.49
N LEU A 339 -0.86 5.68 20.25
CA LEU A 339 -1.27 6.63 21.27
C LEU A 339 -2.20 5.98 22.30
N GLN A 340 -3.14 5.12 21.90
CA GLN A 340 -3.95 4.37 22.86
C GLN A 340 -3.09 3.48 23.78
N ALA A 341 -1.98 2.93 23.27
CA ALA A 341 -1.05 2.14 24.07
C ALA A 341 -0.17 3.01 25.00
N THR A 342 0.28 4.17 24.53
CA THR A 342 1.36 4.94 25.19
C THR A 342 0.91 6.22 25.90
N ALA A 343 -0.28 6.74 25.61
CA ALA A 343 -0.77 8.03 26.12
C ALA A 343 -0.72 8.15 27.66
N PRO A 344 -1.09 7.13 28.47
CA PRO A 344 -0.94 7.18 29.93
C PRO A 344 0.49 7.55 30.38
N PHE A 345 1.51 7.02 29.70
CA PHE A 345 2.92 7.23 30.06
C PHE A 345 3.46 8.54 29.49
N LEU A 346 3.01 8.92 28.28
CA LEU A 346 3.34 10.20 27.68
C LEU A 346 2.82 11.37 28.54
N GLN A 347 1.65 11.21 29.17
CA GLN A 347 1.13 12.22 30.09
C GLN A 347 2.04 12.43 31.30
N PHE A 348 2.48 11.36 31.98
CA PHE A 348 3.42 11.49 33.10
C PHE A 348 4.74 12.16 32.68
N GLY A 349 5.26 11.81 31.51
CA GLY A 349 6.43 12.47 30.93
C GLY A 349 6.21 13.97 30.67
N ALA A 350 5.04 14.34 30.16
CA ALA A 350 4.67 15.74 29.93
C ALA A 350 4.54 16.54 31.23
N VAL A 351 3.97 15.96 32.28
CA VAL A 351 3.92 16.57 33.62
C VAL A 351 5.32 16.81 34.16
N GLY A 352 6.21 15.81 34.11
CA GLY A 352 7.59 15.96 34.55
C GLY A 352 8.34 17.06 33.79
N ALA A 353 8.17 17.13 32.46
CA ALA A 353 8.76 18.19 31.64
C ALA A 353 8.21 19.58 32.02
N LEU A 354 6.90 19.71 32.25
CA LEU A 354 6.28 20.94 32.71
C LEU A 354 6.84 21.39 34.06
N THR A 355 6.98 20.47 35.02
CA THR A 355 7.55 20.76 36.35
C THR A 355 8.98 21.29 36.23
N LEU A 356 9.82 20.64 35.42
CA LEU A 356 11.22 21.04 35.22
C LEU A 356 11.34 22.41 34.55
N LEU A 357 10.46 22.71 33.58
CA LEU A 357 10.47 23.98 32.86
C LEU A 357 9.85 25.14 33.64
N SER A 358 9.04 24.86 34.66
CA SER A 358 8.30 25.88 35.43
C SER A 358 9.18 26.99 36.00
N SER A 359 10.36 26.67 36.53
CA SER A 359 11.28 27.67 37.11
C SER A 359 11.73 28.72 36.09
N PHE A 360 11.97 28.31 34.84
CA PHE A 360 12.31 29.25 33.76
C PHE A 360 11.14 30.17 33.42
N VAL A 361 9.91 29.63 33.44
CA VAL A 361 8.69 30.42 33.21
C VAL A 361 8.47 31.44 34.33
N PHE A 362 8.64 31.04 35.59
CA PHE A 362 8.53 31.94 36.74
C PHE A 362 9.59 33.04 36.72
N HIS A 363 10.83 32.71 36.35
CA HIS A 363 11.88 33.71 36.16
C HIS A 363 11.50 34.73 35.07
N GLY A 364 10.96 34.26 33.95
CA GLY A 364 10.45 35.11 32.88
C GLY A 364 9.29 36.00 33.34
N PHE A 365 8.33 35.45 34.08
CA PHE A 365 7.21 36.22 34.63
C PHE A 365 7.69 37.39 35.51
N ASP A 366 8.67 37.14 36.35
CA ASP A 366 9.24 38.14 37.26
C ASP A 366 10.05 39.24 36.56
N ARG A 367 10.68 38.91 35.44
CA ARG A 367 11.49 39.85 34.63
C ARG A 367 10.65 40.70 33.68
N ALA A 368 9.40 40.28 33.39
CA ALA A 368 8.51 41.01 32.49
C ALA A 368 8.18 42.42 33.03
N LYS A 369 8.39 43.43 32.18
CA LYS A 369 8.23 44.84 32.56
C LYS A 369 6.78 45.36 32.51
N THR A 370 5.96 44.82 31.61
CA THR A 370 4.58 45.30 31.39
C THR A 370 3.55 44.34 31.99
N ALA A 371 2.39 44.88 32.40
CA ALA A 371 1.28 44.08 32.87
C ALA A 371 0.73 43.12 31.78
N GLY A 372 0.72 43.57 30.52
CA GLY A 372 0.30 42.75 29.38
C GLY A 372 1.20 41.52 29.16
N SER A 373 2.52 41.69 29.26
CA SER A 373 3.48 40.59 29.13
C SER A 373 3.37 39.58 30.27
N LYS A 374 3.17 40.06 31.50
CA LYS A 374 2.92 39.20 32.67
C LYS A 374 1.63 38.38 32.48
N ALA A 375 0.56 39.04 32.04
CA ALA A 375 -0.71 38.37 31.76
C ALA A 375 -0.55 37.30 30.66
N LEU A 376 0.21 37.59 29.60
CA LEU A 376 0.46 36.63 28.52
C LEU A 376 1.23 35.39 29.01
N ILE A 377 2.35 35.59 29.72
CA ILE A 377 3.18 34.47 30.24
C ILE A 377 2.35 33.62 31.20
N ALA A 378 1.65 34.24 32.16
CA ALA A 378 0.80 33.53 33.10
C ALA A 378 -0.33 32.76 32.40
N SER A 379 -1.02 33.40 31.45
CA SER A 379 -2.12 32.75 30.72
C SER A 379 -1.63 31.56 29.90
N ALA A 380 -0.51 31.72 29.17
CA ALA A 380 0.08 30.62 28.39
C ALA A 380 0.47 29.45 29.30
N PHE A 381 1.11 29.72 30.44
CA PHE A 381 1.48 28.69 31.40
C PHE A 381 0.27 27.97 31.99
N VAL A 382 -0.77 28.71 32.39
CA VAL A 382 -2.02 28.13 32.92
C VAL A 382 -2.71 27.28 31.87
N VAL A 383 -2.82 27.74 30.62
CA VAL A 383 -3.45 26.97 29.54
C VAL A 383 -2.69 25.68 29.25
N VAL A 384 -1.36 25.74 29.12
CA VAL A 384 -0.54 24.54 28.88
C VAL A 384 -0.62 23.58 30.07
N SER A 385 -0.55 24.09 31.29
CA SER A 385 -0.66 23.26 32.51
C SER A 385 -2.03 22.59 32.60
N ALA A 386 -3.11 23.33 32.37
CA ALA A 386 -4.46 22.80 32.35
C ALA A 386 -4.63 21.75 31.25
N ALA A 387 -4.08 21.98 30.05
CA ALA A 387 -4.11 21.01 28.97
C ALA A 387 -3.39 19.71 29.34
N ILE A 388 -2.21 19.78 29.96
CA ILE A 388 -1.44 18.60 30.39
C ILE A 388 -2.13 17.86 31.54
N PHE A 389 -2.57 18.59 32.58
CA PHE A 389 -3.21 17.98 33.75
C PHE A 389 -4.59 17.40 33.45
N LEU A 390 -5.36 17.99 32.53
CA LEU A 390 -6.69 17.51 32.18
C LEU A 390 -6.68 16.51 31.00
N CYS A 391 -5.55 16.27 30.33
CA CYS A 391 -5.52 15.36 29.18
C CYS A 391 -5.93 13.91 29.51
N PRO A 392 -5.70 13.35 30.73
CA PRO A 392 -6.17 12.02 31.07
C PRO A 392 -7.68 11.80 30.95
N LEU A 393 -8.49 12.87 31.05
CA LEU A 393 -9.94 12.80 30.81
C LEU A 393 -10.31 12.35 29.39
N PHE A 394 -9.37 12.47 28.44
CA PHE A 394 -9.56 12.14 27.03
C PHE A 394 -8.76 10.90 26.60
N ILE A 395 -7.98 10.29 27.50
CA ILE A 395 -7.18 9.11 27.19
C ILE A 395 -8.09 7.87 27.16
N GLN A 396 -8.28 7.33 25.96
CA GLN A 396 -8.99 6.07 25.74
C GLN A 396 -7.97 4.97 25.44
N SER A 397 -7.69 4.14 26.44
CA SER A 397 -6.80 2.99 26.28
C SER A 397 -7.51 1.72 26.70
N PRO A 398 -7.53 0.66 25.86
CA PRO A 398 -8.08 -0.61 26.28
C PRO A 398 -7.24 -1.27 27.39
N CYS A 399 -5.95 -0.90 27.52
CA CYS A 399 -5.03 -1.41 28.55
C CYS A 399 -5.28 -0.81 29.94
N LEU A 400 -6.11 0.24 30.03
CA LEU A 400 -6.67 0.64 31.32
C LEU A 400 -7.76 -0.36 31.70
N ILE A 401 -7.37 -1.47 32.32
CA ILE A 401 -8.28 -2.57 32.70
C ILE A 401 -7.70 -3.26 33.93
N ALA A 402 -8.56 -3.72 34.84
CA ALA A 402 -8.09 -4.50 35.96
C ALA A 402 -7.57 -5.86 35.47
N PRO A 403 -6.47 -6.40 36.03
CA PRO A 403 -5.98 -7.72 35.66
C PRO A 403 -7.03 -8.83 35.79
N SER A 404 -7.99 -8.70 36.73
CA SER A 404 -9.12 -9.61 36.92
C SER A 404 -10.12 -9.60 35.76
N ASP A 405 -10.21 -8.48 35.04
CA ASP A 405 -11.17 -8.27 33.95
C ASP A 405 -10.52 -8.46 32.58
N LEU A 406 -9.24 -8.84 32.55
CA LEU A 406 -8.51 -9.09 31.32
C LEU A 406 -9.19 -10.23 30.56
N PRO A 407 -9.38 -10.07 29.24
CA PRO A 407 -9.86 -11.14 28.41
C PRO A 407 -8.79 -12.21 28.23
N ASP A 408 -9.22 -13.39 27.79
CA ASP A 408 -8.31 -14.49 27.46
C ASP A 408 -7.24 -14.04 26.46
N LYS A 409 -6.04 -14.63 26.59
CA LYS A 409 -4.94 -14.38 25.68
C LYS A 409 -5.37 -14.69 24.24
N PRO A 410 -5.17 -13.76 23.28
CA PRO A 410 -5.47 -14.02 21.89
C PRO A 410 -4.75 -15.27 21.39
N LYS A 411 -5.47 -16.14 20.70
CA LYS A 411 -4.88 -17.31 20.05
C LYS A 411 -3.89 -16.86 18.97
N LEU A 412 -2.80 -17.61 18.81
CA LEU A 412 -1.81 -17.33 17.78
C LEU A 412 -2.13 -18.11 16.51
N ILE A 413 -2.02 -17.45 15.37
CA ILE A 413 -2.08 -18.05 14.04
C ILE A 413 -0.73 -17.80 13.36
N GLY A 414 -0.07 -18.86 12.92
CA GLY A 414 1.26 -18.78 12.31
C GLY A 414 1.16 -18.30 10.87
N HIS A 415 1.57 -17.07 10.58
CA HIS A 415 1.56 -16.51 9.23
C HIS A 415 2.61 -17.22 8.37
N ARG A 416 2.21 -17.99 7.36
CA ARG A 416 3.09 -18.84 6.54
C ARG A 416 3.98 -19.78 7.38
N GLY A 417 3.46 -20.20 8.53
CA GLY A 417 4.19 -20.86 9.61
C GLY A 417 4.82 -19.85 10.58
N ALA A 418 6.14 -19.84 10.71
CA ALA A 418 6.91 -18.94 11.56
C ALA A 418 8.09 -18.32 10.76
N PRO A 419 7.82 -17.36 9.85
CA PRO A 419 8.78 -16.83 8.89
C PRO A 419 9.95 -16.06 9.53
N MET A 420 9.81 -15.62 10.79
CA MET A 420 10.94 -15.07 11.55
C MET A 420 11.89 -16.15 12.09
N LEU A 421 11.51 -17.43 12.08
CA LEU A 421 12.30 -18.53 12.64
C LEU A 421 12.75 -19.55 11.59
N ALA A 422 12.08 -19.60 10.44
CA ALA A 422 12.32 -20.57 9.38
C ALA A 422 11.86 -20.02 8.01
N PRO A 423 12.29 -20.62 6.89
CA PRO A 423 11.88 -20.19 5.56
C PRO A 423 10.36 -20.30 5.39
N GLU A 424 9.68 -19.20 5.08
CA GLU A 424 8.20 -19.15 5.01
C GLU A 424 7.60 -20.19 4.03
N ASN A 425 6.36 -20.63 4.29
CA ASN A 425 5.65 -21.63 3.46
C ASN A 425 6.46 -22.92 3.23
N THR A 426 7.20 -23.38 4.24
CA THR A 426 7.90 -24.69 4.25
C THR A 426 7.46 -25.52 5.45
N MET A 427 7.65 -26.85 5.39
CA MET A 427 7.30 -27.73 6.52
C MET A 427 8.05 -27.34 7.80
N MET A 428 9.33 -26.96 7.69
CA MET A 428 10.08 -26.43 8.83
C MET A 428 9.43 -25.19 9.45
N SER A 429 8.88 -24.28 8.64
CA SER A 429 8.19 -23.09 9.15
C SER A 429 6.92 -23.43 9.92
N PHE A 430 6.14 -24.40 9.44
CA PHE A 430 4.97 -24.88 10.15
C PHE A 430 5.35 -25.61 11.46
N ASP A 431 6.38 -26.47 11.44
CA ASP A 431 6.90 -27.12 12.64
C ASP A 431 7.39 -26.12 13.70
N ARG A 432 8.09 -25.06 13.27
CA ARG A 432 8.46 -23.96 14.18
C ARG A 432 7.26 -23.24 14.78
N SER A 433 6.21 -23.03 13.99
CA SER A 433 5.00 -22.40 14.50
C SER A 433 4.26 -23.29 15.50
N ILE A 434 4.32 -24.63 15.36
CA ILE A 434 3.78 -25.57 16.36
C ILE A 434 4.48 -25.37 17.70
N ALA A 435 5.81 -25.22 17.70
CA ALA A 435 6.57 -24.95 18.92
C ALA A 435 6.16 -23.62 19.60
N CYS A 436 5.62 -22.65 18.85
CA CYS A 436 5.03 -21.42 19.38
C CYS A 436 3.63 -21.60 19.99
N GLY A 437 3.02 -22.78 19.87
CA GLY A 437 1.64 -23.02 20.32
C GLY A 437 0.58 -22.35 19.44
N VAL A 438 0.81 -22.25 18.13
CA VAL A 438 -0.22 -21.72 17.21
C VAL A 438 -1.42 -22.66 17.14
N THR A 439 -2.60 -22.06 17.01
CA THR A 439 -3.89 -22.77 16.91
C THR A 439 -4.36 -22.94 15.47
N ALA A 440 -3.79 -22.17 14.55
CA ALA A 440 -3.98 -22.35 13.13
C ALA A 440 -2.71 -22.02 12.34
N PHE A 441 -2.53 -22.67 11.20
CA PHE A 441 -1.61 -22.26 10.16
C PHE A 441 -2.34 -21.31 9.22
N GLU A 442 -1.74 -20.16 8.95
CA GLU A 442 -2.14 -19.29 7.85
C GLU A 442 -1.16 -19.46 6.70
N THR A 443 -1.66 -19.54 5.47
CA THR A 443 -0.83 -19.77 4.28
C THR A 443 -1.51 -19.29 3.00
N ASP A 444 -0.77 -19.34 1.91
CA ASP A 444 -1.23 -18.97 0.57
C ASP A 444 -1.24 -20.19 -0.34
N VAL A 445 -2.37 -20.47 -1.00
CA VAL A 445 -2.56 -21.62 -1.88
C VAL A 445 -2.61 -21.19 -3.34
N GLN A 446 -1.88 -21.90 -4.18
CA GLN A 446 -1.88 -21.79 -5.65
C GLN A 446 -1.99 -23.19 -6.27
N LEU A 447 -2.43 -23.26 -7.53
CA LEU A 447 -2.53 -24.54 -8.26
C LEU A 447 -1.46 -24.64 -9.34
N SER A 448 -0.81 -25.81 -9.41
CA SER A 448 0.16 -26.12 -10.46
C SER A 448 -0.52 -26.32 -11.82
N LYS A 449 0.27 -26.51 -12.88
CA LYS A 449 -0.19 -26.81 -14.24
C LYS A 449 -1.09 -28.05 -14.30
N ASP A 450 -0.75 -29.06 -13.51
CA ASP A 450 -1.46 -30.33 -13.31
C ASP A 450 -2.50 -30.26 -12.18
N ARG A 451 -2.92 -29.05 -11.78
CA ARG A 451 -4.03 -28.78 -10.85
C ARG A 451 -3.81 -29.26 -9.42
N ILE A 452 -2.56 -29.51 -9.01
CA ILE A 452 -2.22 -29.90 -7.64
C ILE A 452 -2.08 -28.62 -6.80
N PRO A 453 -2.85 -28.46 -5.70
CA PRO A 453 -2.71 -27.30 -4.83
C PRO A 453 -1.42 -27.35 -4.00
N PHE A 454 -0.70 -26.24 -3.96
CA PHE A 454 0.58 -26.09 -3.25
C PHE A 454 0.69 -24.73 -2.56
N LEU A 455 1.64 -24.62 -1.63
CA LEU A 455 1.80 -23.45 -0.79
C LEU A 455 2.79 -22.46 -1.40
N MET A 456 2.32 -21.27 -1.76
CA MET A 456 3.18 -20.21 -2.28
C MET A 456 2.48 -18.86 -2.20
N HIS A 457 3.16 -17.90 -1.58
CA HIS A 457 2.69 -16.52 -1.52
C HIS A 457 3.02 -15.74 -2.80
N ASP A 458 4.28 -15.87 -3.27
CA ASP A 458 4.76 -15.11 -4.41
C ASP A 458 3.84 -15.37 -5.60
N SER A 459 3.36 -14.33 -6.28
CA SER A 459 2.43 -14.45 -7.40
C SER A 459 2.73 -13.40 -8.48
N GLY A 460 2.09 -13.53 -9.64
CA GLY A 460 2.30 -12.58 -10.75
C GLY A 460 3.76 -12.56 -11.22
N SER A 461 4.34 -11.37 -11.38
CA SER A 461 5.71 -11.22 -11.91
C SER A 461 6.82 -11.69 -10.98
N ASP A 462 6.53 -11.84 -9.69
CA ASP A 462 7.49 -12.27 -8.68
C ASP A 462 7.33 -13.76 -8.31
N PHE A 463 6.44 -14.49 -8.98
CA PHE A 463 6.17 -15.91 -8.72
C PHE A 463 7.47 -16.73 -8.64
N LEU A 464 7.72 -17.34 -7.47
CA LEU A 464 8.92 -18.13 -7.13
C LEU A 464 10.25 -17.35 -7.05
N MET A 465 10.27 -16.05 -7.37
CA MET A 465 11.51 -15.31 -7.60
C MET A 465 12.27 -14.91 -6.33
N ARG A 466 11.56 -14.80 -5.20
CA ARG A 466 12.12 -14.36 -3.93
C ARG A 466 12.48 -15.52 -3.01
N THR A 467 11.62 -16.54 -3.00
CA THR A 467 11.66 -17.62 -2.00
C THR A 467 12.16 -18.95 -2.56
N THR A 468 12.62 -19.00 -3.81
CA THR A 468 13.13 -20.24 -4.40
C THR A 468 14.36 -20.03 -5.30
N ASN A 469 15.00 -21.13 -5.69
CA ASN A 469 16.08 -21.15 -6.68
C ASN A 469 15.59 -21.30 -8.13
N VAL A 470 14.35 -20.92 -8.45
CA VAL A 470 13.76 -21.05 -9.80
C VAL A 470 14.65 -20.45 -10.90
N LYS A 471 15.34 -19.34 -10.61
CA LYS A 471 16.26 -18.67 -11.55
C LYS A 471 17.46 -19.53 -11.93
N GLU A 472 17.93 -20.36 -11.00
CA GLU A 472 19.08 -21.23 -11.22
C GLU A 472 18.65 -22.52 -11.94
N LYS A 473 17.48 -23.06 -11.59
CA LYS A 473 16.95 -24.30 -12.19
C LYS A 473 16.37 -24.10 -13.59
N PHE A 474 15.81 -22.92 -13.85
CA PHE A 474 15.14 -22.60 -15.10
C PHE A 474 15.54 -21.20 -15.60
N PRO A 475 16.82 -20.97 -15.93
CA PRO A 475 17.34 -19.62 -16.26
C PRO A 475 16.66 -19.00 -17.49
N ASP A 476 16.25 -19.84 -18.44
CA ASP A 476 15.66 -19.40 -19.71
C ASP A 476 14.12 -19.35 -19.70
N LYS A 477 13.48 -19.71 -18.58
CA LYS A 477 12.02 -19.67 -18.43
C LYS A 477 11.62 -18.63 -17.39
N ARG A 478 10.64 -17.78 -17.74
CA ARG A 478 9.99 -16.87 -16.78
C ARG A 478 8.60 -17.39 -16.47
N PHE A 479 8.34 -17.64 -15.21
CA PHE A 479 7.04 -18.10 -14.72
C PHE A 479 6.31 -16.88 -14.12
N SER A 480 5.17 -16.51 -14.70
CA SER A 480 4.33 -15.43 -14.15
C SER A 480 3.04 -15.95 -13.50
N HIS A 481 2.78 -17.25 -13.65
CA HIS A 481 1.63 -17.94 -13.10
C HIS A 481 2.02 -19.33 -12.61
N SER A 482 1.40 -19.76 -11.51
CA SER A 482 1.54 -21.09 -10.94
C SER A 482 1.19 -22.21 -11.92
N ALA A 483 0.21 -21.98 -12.80
CA ALA A 483 -0.19 -22.91 -13.86
C ALA A 483 0.86 -23.12 -14.98
N ASN A 484 2.03 -22.46 -14.91
CA ASN A 484 3.11 -22.67 -15.88
C ASN A 484 3.98 -23.90 -15.57
N LEU A 485 4.03 -24.37 -14.32
CA LEU A 485 4.90 -25.45 -13.86
C LEU A 485 4.08 -26.64 -13.38
N THR A 486 4.51 -27.85 -13.70
CA THR A 486 3.92 -29.06 -13.09
C THR A 486 4.33 -29.16 -11.62
N TRP A 487 3.59 -29.94 -10.84
CA TRP A 487 3.94 -30.22 -9.45
C TRP A 487 5.33 -30.83 -9.32
N GLU A 488 5.68 -31.76 -10.19
CA GLU A 488 7.01 -32.37 -10.22
C GLU A 488 8.13 -31.34 -10.44
N GLU A 489 7.92 -30.36 -11.31
CA GLU A 489 8.88 -29.27 -11.52
C GLU A 489 8.99 -28.37 -10.28
N LEU A 490 7.87 -28.06 -9.63
CA LEU A 490 7.82 -27.25 -8.40
C LEU A 490 8.54 -27.95 -7.23
N GLN A 491 8.36 -29.26 -7.07
CA GLN A 491 9.02 -30.03 -6.00
C GLN A 491 10.55 -30.06 -6.11
N ARG A 492 11.10 -29.88 -7.31
CA ARG A 492 12.55 -29.84 -7.54
C ARG A 492 13.19 -28.50 -7.13
N LEU A 493 12.38 -27.48 -6.84
CA LEU A 493 12.86 -26.18 -6.40
C LEU A 493 13.21 -26.22 -4.92
N ASN A 494 14.36 -25.61 -4.60
CA ASN A 494 14.73 -25.33 -3.23
C ASN A 494 13.97 -24.10 -2.75
N ALA A 495 13.29 -24.21 -1.60
CA ALA A 495 12.49 -23.13 -1.00
C ALA A 495 13.08 -22.61 0.33
N GLY A 496 14.33 -22.97 0.64
CA GLY A 496 14.91 -22.79 1.97
C GLY A 496 16.22 -22.00 2.02
N GLU A 497 17.11 -22.21 1.05
CA GLU A 497 18.46 -21.62 1.05
C GLU A 497 18.45 -20.09 1.00
N TRP A 498 17.44 -19.49 0.36
CA TRP A 498 17.26 -18.03 0.30
C TRP A 498 17.18 -17.41 1.70
N PHE A 499 16.58 -18.11 2.67
CA PHE A 499 16.41 -17.62 4.03
C PHE A 499 17.76 -17.44 4.71
N LEU A 500 18.67 -18.40 4.53
CA LEU A 500 20.04 -18.34 5.06
C LEU A 500 20.89 -17.29 4.33
N LYS A 501 20.74 -17.19 3.00
CA LYS A 501 21.48 -16.24 2.15
C LYS A 501 21.09 -14.79 2.42
N THR A 502 19.80 -14.53 2.63
CA THR A 502 19.26 -13.16 2.75
C THR A 502 19.04 -12.72 4.19
N ASP A 503 18.93 -13.66 5.13
CA ASP A 503 18.66 -13.42 6.55
C ASP A 503 17.59 -12.33 6.77
N PRO A 504 16.36 -12.54 6.25
CA PRO A 504 15.36 -11.49 6.10
C PRO A 504 14.94 -10.86 7.43
N PHE A 505 15.11 -11.58 8.54
CA PHE A 505 14.71 -11.15 9.89
C PHE A 505 15.87 -11.10 10.89
N ARG A 506 17.13 -11.27 10.46
CA ARG A 506 18.30 -11.39 11.36
C ARG A 506 18.18 -12.49 12.40
N SER A 507 17.57 -13.60 12.02
CA SER A 507 17.34 -14.74 12.91
C SER A 507 18.21 -15.95 12.58
N VAL A 508 18.92 -15.93 11.44
CA VAL A 508 19.79 -17.04 11.03
C VAL A 508 20.91 -17.29 12.05
N SER A 509 21.38 -16.26 12.76
CA SER A 509 22.38 -16.40 13.83
C SER A 509 21.85 -17.12 15.07
N GLN A 510 20.53 -17.24 15.22
CA GLN A 510 19.87 -17.94 16.33
C GLN A 510 19.65 -19.43 16.01
N LEU A 511 19.87 -19.85 14.76
CA LEU A 511 19.78 -21.24 14.34
C LEU A 511 21.06 -22.00 14.67
N THR A 512 20.91 -23.21 15.20
CA THR A 512 21.97 -24.22 15.28
C THR A 512 22.39 -24.68 13.88
N GLU A 513 23.57 -25.30 13.75
CA GLU A 513 24.05 -25.81 12.45
C GLU A 513 23.11 -26.89 11.86
N GLU A 514 22.51 -27.74 12.69
CA GLU A 514 21.52 -28.74 12.27
C GLU A 514 20.25 -28.08 11.71
N GLU A 515 19.77 -27.02 12.38
CA GLU A 515 18.61 -26.25 11.92
C GLU A 515 18.92 -25.48 10.63
N LYS A 516 20.17 -25.01 10.44
CA LYS A 516 20.60 -24.41 9.18
C LYS A 516 20.61 -25.43 8.05
N GLU A 517 21.10 -26.66 8.29
CA GLU A 517 21.08 -27.71 7.26
C GLU A 517 19.63 -28.11 6.93
N THR A 518 18.76 -28.18 7.93
CA THR A 518 17.32 -28.41 7.73
C THR A 518 16.68 -27.28 6.92
N ALA A 519 16.98 -26.02 7.25
CA ALA A 519 16.48 -24.86 6.52
C ALA A 519 16.96 -24.84 5.08
N LYS A 520 18.22 -25.24 4.82
CA LYS A 520 18.78 -25.32 3.47
C LYS A 520 18.07 -26.36 2.63
N ASN A 521 17.59 -27.45 3.22
CA ASN A 521 16.99 -28.58 2.51
C ASN A 521 15.45 -28.56 2.48
N GLN A 522 14.83 -27.37 2.45
CA GLN A 522 13.38 -27.24 2.29
C GLN A 522 12.95 -27.19 0.81
N SER A 523 11.77 -27.75 0.53
CA SER A 523 11.06 -27.67 -0.75
C SER A 523 9.70 -26.98 -0.56
N ILE A 524 9.04 -26.65 -1.68
CA ILE A 524 7.66 -26.14 -1.69
C ILE A 524 6.72 -27.27 -1.25
N PRO A 525 5.90 -27.09 -0.18
CA PRO A 525 4.94 -28.10 0.25
C PRO A 525 3.67 -28.10 -0.62
N SER A 526 3.05 -29.27 -0.76
CA SER A 526 1.67 -29.35 -1.25
C SER A 526 0.69 -28.95 -0.16
N LEU A 527 -0.54 -28.57 -0.54
CA LEU A 527 -1.61 -28.37 0.43
C LEU A 527 -1.88 -29.66 1.22
N LEU A 528 -1.86 -30.82 0.54
CA LEU A 528 -2.07 -32.12 1.18
C LEU A 528 -1.05 -32.37 2.32
N GLN A 529 0.23 -32.04 2.12
CA GLN A 529 1.24 -32.20 3.17
C GLN A 529 0.93 -31.35 4.41
N LEU A 530 0.47 -30.11 4.21
CA LEU A 530 0.06 -29.25 5.32
C LEU A 530 -1.20 -29.77 6.02
N LEU A 531 -2.19 -30.26 5.27
CA LEU A 531 -3.43 -30.81 5.82
C LEU A 531 -3.16 -32.05 6.67
N VAL A 532 -2.26 -32.93 6.24
CA VAL A 532 -1.84 -34.10 7.03
C VAL A 532 -1.18 -33.65 8.35
N LEU A 533 -0.27 -32.67 8.30
CA LEU A 533 0.35 -32.13 9.51
C LEU A 533 -0.69 -31.49 10.44
N ALA A 534 -1.61 -30.70 9.88
CA ALA A 534 -2.70 -30.04 10.59
C ALA A 534 -3.60 -31.05 11.32
N GLN A 535 -4.01 -32.13 10.65
CA GLN A 535 -4.79 -33.22 11.24
C GLN A 535 -4.02 -33.90 12.39
N GLN A 536 -2.76 -34.25 12.17
CA GLN A 536 -1.93 -34.95 13.17
C GLN A 536 -1.72 -34.11 14.44
N ARG A 537 -1.68 -32.78 14.30
CA ARG A 537 -1.44 -31.86 15.41
C ARG A 537 -2.71 -31.21 15.94
N ASN A 538 -3.87 -31.49 15.35
CA ASN A 538 -5.15 -30.87 15.65
C ASN A 538 -5.07 -29.33 15.58
N ILE A 539 -4.49 -28.81 14.49
CA ILE A 539 -4.30 -27.39 14.22
C ILE A 539 -5.15 -26.99 13.02
N SER A 540 -5.83 -25.85 13.10
CA SER A 540 -6.66 -25.38 11.99
C SER A 540 -5.83 -24.85 10.81
N VAL A 541 -6.41 -24.80 9.62
CA VAL A 541 -5.78 -24.19 8.44
C VAL A 541 -6.67 -23.09 7.90
N ILE A 542 -6.13 -21.88 7.82
CA ILE A 542 -6.73 -20.73 7.12
C ILE A 542 -5.82 -20.38 5.95
N PHE A 543 -6.39 -20.05 4.78
CA PHE A 543 -5.56 -19.73 3.64
C PHE A 543 -6.22 -18.78 2.65
N ASP A 544 -5.40 -18.01 1.96
CA ASP A 544 -5.80 -17.30 0.76
C ASP A 544 -5.63 -18.18 -0.48
N LEU A 545 -6.57 -18.11 -1.42
CA LEU A 545 -6.51 -18.84 -2.68
C LEU A 545 -6.16 -17.86 -3.81
N TYR A 546 -4.91 -17.89 -4.25
CA TYR A 546 -4.43 -17.09 -5.38
C TYR A 546 -4.79 -17.77 -6.69
N SER A 547 -5.93 -17.35 -7.22
CA SER A 547 -6.54 -18.02 -8.36
C SER A 547 -6.55 -17.12 -9.61
N PRO A 548 -5.81 -17.45 -10.67
CA PRO A 548 -6.04 -16.88 -12.00
C PRO A 548 -7.37 -17.36 -12.63
N ASN A 549 -7.93 -18.50 -12.18
CA ASN A 549 -9.18 -19.09 -12.67
C ASN A 549 -10.16 -19.38 -11.52
N GLN A 550 -10.93 -18.35 -11.13
CA GLN A 550 -11.67 -18.28 -9.85
C GLN A 550 -12.58 -19.47 -9.55
N GLU A 551 -13.14 -20.11 -10.58
CA GLU A 551 -14.09 -21.21 -10.40
C GLU A 551 -13.40 -22.57 -10.25
N GLY A 552 -12.61 -22.99 -11.26
CA GLY A 552 -11.94 -24.29 -11.24
C GLY A 552 -10.99 -24.47 -10.04
N ASP A 553 -10.28 -23.41 -9.64
CA ASP A 553 -9.31 -23.49 -8.55
C ASP A 553 -9.97 -23.77 -7.20
N THR A 554 -11.20 -23.30 -7.01
CA THR A 554 -11.97 -23.54 -5.79
C THR A 554 -12.34 -25.02 -5.67
N ASN A 555 -12.86 -25.61 -6.75
CA ASN A 555 -13.31 -27.01 -6.75
C ASN A 555 -12.16 -28.00 -6.52
N ASP A 556 -11.01 -27.81 -7.19
CA ASP A 556 -9.83 -28.67 -7.00
C ASP A 556 -9.27 -28.56 -5.56
N THR A 557 -9.29 -27.36 -4.99
CA THR A 557 -8.86 -27.13 -3.60
C THR A 557 -9.80 -27.81 -2.61
N VAL A 558 -11.11 -27.67 -2.78
CA VAL A 558 -12.11 -28.34 -1.93
C VAL A 558 -12.00 -29.86 -2.03
N SER A 559 -11.88 -30.41 -3.24
CA SER A 559 -11.67 -31.87 -3.43
C SER A 559 -10.43 -32.33 -2.70
N THR A 560 -9.29 -31.65 -2.89
CA THR A 560 -8.03 -31.99 -2.21
C THR A 560 -8.17 -32.00 -0.69
N ILE A 561 -8.93 -31.05 -0.12
CA ILE A 561 -9.17 -30.99 1.32
C ILE A 561 -10.03 -32.17 1.78
N LEU A 562 -11.15 -32.45 1.11
CA LEU A 562 -12.03 -33.56 1.46
C LEU A 562 -11.33 -34.91 1.31
N ASP A 563 -10.59 -35.09 0.22
CA ASP A 563 -9.83 -36.31 -0.09
C ASP A 563 -8.67 -36.55 0.89
N SER A 564 -8.17 -35.50 1.56
CA SER A 564 -7.12 -35.63 2.58
C SER A 564 -7.59 -36.34 3.86
N GLY A 565 -8.91 -36.42 4.10
CA GLY A 565 -9.49 -36.99 5.32
C GLY A 565 -9.30 -36.12 6.58
N ILE A 566 -8.86 -34.86 6.45
CA ILE A 566 -8.82 -33.92 7.57
C ILE A 566 -10.21 -33.68 8.14
N ASP A 567 -10.30 -33.48 9.46
CA ASP A 567 -11.55 -33.04 10.10
C ASP A 567 -11.98 -31.70 9.50
N PRO A 568 -13.17 -31.61 8.86
CA PRO A 568 -13.64 -30.37 8.24
C PRO A 568 -13.70 -29.17 9.19
N SER A 569 -13.87 -29.40 10.50
CA SER A 569 -13.90 -28.33 11.52
C SER A 569 -12.55 -27.64 11.71
N LEU A 570 -11.44 -28.23 11.24
CA LEU A 570 -10.12 -27.61 11.23
C LEU A 570 -9.93 -26.66 10.04
N ILE A 571 -10.86 -26.59 9.09
CA ILE A 571 -10.72 -25.77 7.89
C ILE A 571 -11.43 -24.43 8.08
N LEU A 572 -10.64 -23.35 8.09
CA LEU A 572 -11.10 -21.97 8.16
C LEU A 572 -11.16 -21.39 6.74
N TRP A 573 -12.30 -21.57 6.06
CA TRP A 573 -12.50 -21.18 4.67
C TRP A 573 -12.62 -19.66 4.48
N LEU A 574 -11.52 -19.04 4.09
CA LEU A 574 -11.39 -17.61 3.79
C LEU A 574 -11.70 -17.22 2.33
N PRO A 575 -11.45 -18.04 1.29
CA PRO A 575 -11.70 -17.64 -0.10
C PRO A 575 -13.15 -17.20 -0.35
N PRO A 576 -13.39 -16.08 -1.06
CA PRO A 576 -14.75 -15.60 -1.31
C PRO A 576 -15.42 -16.22 -2.55
N ALA A 577 -14.63 -16.79 -3.47
CA ALA A 577 -15.12 -17.40 -4.71
C ALA A 577 -15.96 -18.65 -4.39
N GLU A 578 -17.06 -18.82 -5.12
CA GLU A 578 -17.95 -20.00 -5.04
C GLU A 578 -18.40 -20.40 -3.63
N ARG A 579 -18.39 -19.49 -2.66
CA ARG A 579 -18.65 -19.83 -1.25
C ARG A 579 -19.97 -20.56 -1.03
N ASP A 580 -21.03 -20.18 -1.74
CA ASP A 580 -22.33 -20.84 -1.61
C ASP A 580 -22.25 -22.31 -2.08
N THR A 581 -21.48 -22.61 -3.14
CA THR A 581 -21.15 -23.98 -3.56
C THR A 581 -20.33 -24.72 -2.50
N VAL A 582 -19.29 -24.07 -1.95
CA VAL A 582 -18.43 -24.68 -0.92
C VAL A 582 -19.23 -25.04 0.34
N ILE A 583 -20.17 -24.20 0.76
CA ILE A 583 -21.06 -24.49 1.90
C ILE A 583 -21.89 -25.75 1.65
N LEU A 584 -22.35 -25.97 0.42
CA LEU A 584 -23.13 -27.16 0.06
C LEU A 584 -22.25 -28.42 -0.02
N THR A 585 -21.06 -28.30 -0.61
CA THR A 585 -20.15 -29.44 -0.83
C THR A 585 -19.39 -29.84 0.44
N ALA A 586 -19.01 -28.87 1.27
CA ALA A 586 -18.21 -29.07 2.48
C ALA A 586 -18.80 -28.28 3.67
N PRO A 587 -19.99 -28.67 4.16
CA PRO A 587 -20.71 -27.93 5.21
C PRO A 587 -19.97 -27.86 6.55
N GLY A 588 -18.99 -28.73 6.78
CA GLY A 588 -18.16 -28.72 8.00
C GLY A 588 -17.09 -27.62 8.03
N PHE A 589 -16.80 -26.95 6.90
CA PHE A 589 -15.81 -25.88 6.87
C PHE A 589 -16.32 -24.62 7.58
N ILE A 590 -15.49 -24.05 8.45
CA ILE A 590 -15.78 -22.80 9.15
C ILE A 590 -15.63 -21.63 8.18
N GLN A 591 -16.72 -20.93 7.91
CA GLN A 591 -16.73 -19.82 6.95
C GLN A 591 -16.16 -18.54 7.56
N VAL A 592 -15.01 -18.10 7.06
CA VAL A 592 -14.32 -16.88 7.50
C VAL A 592 -14.44 -15.77 6.46
N TYR A 593 -14.74 -14.54 6.91
CA TYR A 593 -15.05 -13.41 6.05
C TYR A 593 -14.02 -12.28 6.18
N LYS A 594 -13.76 -11.57 5.07
CA LYS A 594 -12.92 -10.36 5.05
C LYS A 594 -13.70 -9.06 5.29
N SER A 595 -15.02 -9.14 5.53
CA SER A 595 -15.90 -7.99 5.65
C SER A 595 -17.01 -8.28 6.67
N GLU A 596 -17.18 -7.37 7.63
CA GLU A 596 -18.22 -7.44 8.66
C GLU A 596 -19.62 -7.52 8.04
N THR A 597 -19.92 -6.64 7.07
CA THR A 597 -21.23 -6.60 6.41
C THR A 597 -21.53 -7.94 5.73
N LYS A 598 -20.60 -8.44 4.90
CA LYS A 598 -20.79 -9.71 4.20
C LYS A 598 -20.92 -10.90 5.14
N MET A 599 -20.24 -10.86 6.28
CA MET A 599 -20.32 -11.90 7.31
C MET A 599 -21.73 -11.95 7.89
N PHE A 600 -22.25 -10.81 8.36
CA PHE A 600 -23.60 -10.76 8.93
C PHE A 600 -24.69 -11.05 7.89
N ASP A 601 -24.54 -10.56 6.66
CA ASP A 601 -25.48 -10.84 5.55
C ASP A 601 -25.63 -12.35 5.27
N LYS A 602 -24.57 -13.12 5.54
CA LYS A 602 -24.52 -14.58 5.36
C LYS A 602 -24.69 -15.36 6.66
N GLY A 603 -25.02 -14.70 7.78
CA GLY A 603 -25.19 -15.34 9.08
C GLY A 603 -23.90 -15.91 9.69
N GLY A 604 -22.73 -15.49 9.19
CA GLY A 604 -21.43 -15.92 9.68
C GLY A 604 -21.03 -15.24 10.99
N ASN A 605 -20.01 -15.79 11.65
CA ASN A 605 -19.49 -15.31 12.93
C ASN A 605 -17.95 -15.32 13.01
N HIS A 606 -17.24 -15.50 11.89
CA HIS A 606 -15.78 -15.47 11.85
C HIS A 606 -15.28 -14.37 10.90
N LEU A 607 -14.49 -13.45 11.44
CA LEU A 607 -13.99 -12.28 10.74
C LEU A 607 -12.45 -12.30 10.69
N ASN A 608 -11.87 -12.10 9.51
CA ASN A 608 -10.43 -12.01 9.28
C ASN A 608 -10.09 -10.71 8.55
N VAL A 609 -9.55 -9.72 9.26
CA VAL A 609 -9.29 -8.37 8.72
C VAL A 609 -7.95 -7.81 9.18
N LYS A 610 -7.40 -6.84 8.44
CA LYS A 610 -6.20 -6.13 8.88
C LYS A 610 -6.48 -5.42 10.22
N TYR A 611 -5.51 -5.43 11.14
CA TYR A 611 -5.65 -4.82 12.47
C TYR A 611 -6.09 -3.35 12.44
N SER A 612 -5.72 -2.62 11.39
CA SER A 612 -6.06 -1.21 11.17
C SER A 612 -7.52 -0.95 10.78
N ASN A 613 -8.30 -2.00 10.48
CA ASN A 613 -9.65 -1.86 9.94
C ASN A 613 -10.73 -1.79 11.02
N LEU A 614 -10.41 -2.15 12.26
CA LEU A 614 -11.35 -2.16 13.40
C LEU A 614 -10.81 -1.30 14.55
N SER A 615 -11.69 -0.53 15.18
CA SER A 615 -11.35 0.11 16.46
C SER A 615 -11.41 -0.89 17.61
N THR A 616 -10.77 -0.56 18.72
CA THR A 616 -10.75 -1.41 19.93
C THR A 616 -12.16 -1.56 20.53
N GLU A 617 -13.00 -0.53 20.43
CA GLU A 617 -14.43 -0.60 20.81
C GLU A 617 -15.20 -1.56 19.91
N LYS A 618 -14.92 -1.53 18.60
CA LYS A 618 -15.58 -2.40 17.64
C LYS A 618 -15.22 -3.87 17.86
N ILE A 619 -13.96 -4.16 18.21
CA ILE A 619 -13.53 -5.51 18.62
C ILE A 619 -14.36 -6.00 19.81
N ARG A 620 -14.52 -5.15 20.85
CA ARG A 620 -15.34 -5.48 22.02
C ARG A 620 -16.80 -5.71 21.65
N GLU A 621 -17.37 -4.88 20.77
CA GLU A 621 -18.75 -5.04 20.27
C GLU A 621 -18.95 -6.38 19.55
N LEU A 622 -18.04 -6.73 18.63
CA LEU A 622 -18.08 -7.98 17.87
C LEU A 622 -17.96 -9.20 18.80
N ARG A 623 -17.06 -9.14 19.79
CA ARG A 623 -16.94 -10.20 20.79
C ARG A 623 -18.22 -10.39 21.60
N ARG A 624 -18.90 -9.32 22.01
CA ARG A 624 -20.22 -9.43 22.70
C ARG A 624 -21.29 -10.07 21.83
N LYS A 625 -21.16 -10.00 20.51
CA LYS A 625 -22.02 -10.68 19.53
C LYS A 625 -21.55 -12.11 19.19
N ASN A 626 -20.63 -12.67 19.98
CA ASN A 626 -20.02 -13.99 19.75
C ASN A 626 -19.37 -14.13 18.36
N VAL A 627 -18.80 -13.04 17.84
CA VAL A 627 -17.98 -13.06 16.61
C VAL A 627 -16.53 -13.36 16.98
N THR A 628 -15.96 -14.38 16.37
CA THR A 628 -14.53 -14.67 16.40
C THR A 628 -13.79 -13.71 15.47
N VAL A 629 -12.92 -12.87 16.01
CA VAL A 629 -12.16 -11.87 15.24
C VAL A 629 -10.69 -12.26 15.20
N ASN A 630 -10.17 -12.48 13.98
CA ASN A 630 -8.75 -12.60 13.68
C ASN A 630 -8.21 -11.31 13.05
N LEU A 631 -7.07 -10.83 13.56
CA LEU A 631 -6.39 -9.64 13.05
C LEU A 631 -4.99 -9.96 12.52
N TRP A 632 -4.64 -9.40 11.36
CA TRP A 632 -3.37 -9.67 10.68
C TRP A 632 -2.69 -8.39 10.13
N VAL A 633 -1.38 -8.38 9.84
CA VAL A 633 -0.35 -9.22 10.48
C VAL A 633 0.17 -8.44 11.69
N VAL A 634 0.13 -9.03 12.88
CA VAL A 634 0.53 -8.37 14.13
C VAL A 634 1.91 -8.89 14.53
N ASN A 635 2.94 -8.05 14.49
CA ASN A 635 4.32 -8.47 14.80
C ASN A 635 4.93 -7.74 16.01
N ASP A 636 4.31 -6.65 16.45
CA ASP A 636 4.79 -5.81 17.54
C ASP A 636 4.15 -6.20 18.89
N ARG A 637 4.98 -6.31 19.92
CA ARG A 637 4.57 -6.71 21.28
C ARG A 637 3.60 -5.71 21.94
N TRP A 638 3.79 -4.41 21.71
CA TRP A 638 2.87 -3.37 22.20
C TRP A 638 1.50 -3.45 21.53
N LEU A 639 1.46 -3.76 20.21
CA LEU A 639 0.23 -3.88 19.45
C LEU A 639 -0.53 -5.15 19.87
N PHE A 640 0.19 -6.27 20.06
CA PHE A 640 -0.39 -7.48 20.63
C PHE A 640 -1.01 -7.22 22.00
N SER A 641 -0.32 -6.48 22.87
CA SER A 641 -0.85 -6.12 24.21
C SER A 641 -2.12 -5.28 24.11
N LEU A 642 -2.14 -4.27 23.23
CA LEU A 642 -3.32 -3.43 23.00
C LEU A 642 -4.53 -4.24 22.52
N LEU A 643 -4.31 -5.14 21.56
CA LEU A 643 -5.35 -6.00 21.00
C LEU A 643 -5.82 -7.07 21.98
N TRP A 644 -4.91 -7.60 22.82
CA TRP A 644 -5.26 -8.46 23.95
C TRP A 644 -6.20 -7.72 24.88
N CYS A 645 -5.87 -6.51 25.35
CA CYS A 645 -6.75 -5.73 26.22
C CYS A 645 -8.08 -5.30 25.54
N ALA A 646 -8.11 -5.21 24.21
CA ALA A 646 -9.34 -5.00 23.44
C ALA A 646 -10.22 -6.26 23.36
N GLY A 647 -9.67 -7.45 23.62
CA GLY A 647 -10.37 -8.73 23.60
C GLY A 647 -10.49 -9.34 22.20
N VAL A 648 -9.46 -9.21 21.36
CA VAL A 648 -9.41 -9.92 20.07
C VAL A 648 -9.33 -11.44 20.30
N SER A 649 -9.95 -12.23 19.42
CA SER A 649 -9.97 -13.70 19.57
C SER A 649 -8.66 -14.35 19.16
N SER A 650 -8.06 -13.87 18.06
CA SER A 650 -6.78 -14.38 17.55
C SER A 650 -6.01 -13.32 16.76
N VAL A 651 -4.72 -13.56 16.57
CA VAL A 651 -3.88 -12.77 15.68
C VAL A 651 -3.04 -13.66 14.77
N THR A 652 -2.91 -13.27 13.50
CA THR A 652 -1.94 -13.84 12.57
C THR A 652 -0.63 -13.08 12.70
N THR A 653 0.48 -13.80 12.91
CA THR A 653 1.77 -13.19 13.26
C THR A 653 2.97 -13.91 12.65
N ASN A 654 4.02 -13.15 12.35
CA ASN A 654 5.36 -13.66 12.05
C ASN A 654 6.19 -13.90 13.34
N SER A 655 5.82 -13.22 14.43
CA SER A 655 6.58 -13.13 15.69
C SER A 655 6.07 -14.09 16.77
N CYS A 656 5.56 -15.28 16.40
CA CYS A 656 4.85 -16.17 17.33
C CYS A 656 5.64 -16.47 18.63
N HIS A 657 6.96 -16.63 18.53
CA HIS A 657 7.87 -16.88 19.65
C HIS A 657 7.85 -15.75 20.69
N GLN A 658 7.67 -14.50 20.27
CA GLN A 658 7.63 -13.36 21.18
C GLN A 658 6.34 -13.33 21.99
N PHE A 659 5.22 -13.69 21.35
CA PHE A 659 3.90 -13.65 21.97
C PHE A 659 3.61 -14.88 22.81
N GLN A 660 4.17 -16.04 22.44
CA GLN A 660 4.06 -17.26 23.24
C GLN A 660 4.52 -17.01 24.69
N ALA A 661 5.68 -16.36 24.86
CA ALA A 661 6.27 -16.07 26.17
C ALA A 661 5.53 -15.00 26.99
N MET A 662 4.50 -14.35 26.44
CA MET A 662 3.73 -13.34 27.16
C MET A 662 2.67 -13.96 28.06
N GLU A 663 2.79 -13.79 29.37
CA GLU A 663 1.78 -14.22 30.34
C GLU A 663 0.71 -13.15 30.59
N HIS A 664 1.03 -11.89 30.34
CA HIS A 664 0.13 -10.74 30.46
C HIS A 664 0.45 -9.69 29.39
N PRO A 665 -0.50 -8.79 29.05
CA PRO A 665 -0.22 -7.68 28.16
C PRO A 665 0.75 -6.69 28.83
N ASP A 666 1.62 -6.08 28.04
CA ASP A 666 2.44 -4.97 28.52
C ASP A 666 1.54 -3.75 28.81
N TRP A 667 1.97 -2.90 29.76
CA TRP A 667 1.34 -1.60 30.06
C TRP A 667 -0.10 -1.65 30.60
N VAL A 668 -0.52 -2.78 31.17
CA VAL A 668 -1.85 -2.91 31.82
C VAL A 668 -1.88 -2.19 33.15
N MET A 669 -2.94 -1.41 33.39
CA MET A 669 -3.16 -0.75 34.66
C MET A 669 -4.65 -0.61 34.95
N ALA A 670 -5.11 -0.95 36.16
CA ALA A 670 -6.50 -0.72 36.53
C ALA A 670 -6.84 0.79 36.48
N HIS A 671 -8.03 1.13 35.97
CA HIS A 671 -8.50 2.53 35.88
C HIS A 671 -8.37 3.29 37.22
N GLY A 672 -8.79 2.67 38.33
CA GLY A 672 -8.66 3.29 39.66
C GLY A 672 -7.22 3.60 40.02
N ARG A 673 -6.30 2.67 39.77
CA ARG A 673 -4.86 2.87 40.03
C ARG A 673 -4.27 3.98 39.16
N TYR A 674 -4.62 4.00 37.87
CA TYR A 674 -4.19 5.06 36.95
C TYR A 674 -4.68 6.44 37.44
N ASN A 675 -5.95 6.56 37.79
CA ASN A 675 -6.53 7.81 38.29
C ASN A 675 -5.85 8.26 39.60
N THR A 676 -5.56 7.35 40.52
CA THR A 676 -4.83 7.68 41.76
C THR A 676 -3.42 8.18 41.44
N ILE A 677 -2.67 7.49 40.57
CA ILE A 677 -1.32 7.92 40.18
C ILE A 677 -1.37 9.30 39.51
N TRP A 678 -2.30 9.49 38.56
CA TRP A 678 -2.50 10.76 37.88
C TRP A 678 -2.75 11.91 38.88
N ILE A 679 -3.72 11.76 39.79
CA ILE A 679 -4.04 12.80 40.79
C ILE A 679 -2.83 13.10 41.66
N ILE A 680 -2.10 12.08 42.12
CA ILE A 680 -0.92 12.26 42.97
C ILE A 680 0.21 12.96 42.21
N VAL A 681 0.51 12.54 40.98
CA VAL A 681 1.58 13.12 40.15
C VAL A 681 1.29 14.59 39.85
N ASP A 682 0.05 14.92 39.49
CA ASP A 682 -0.36 16.29 39.21
C ASP A 682 -0.34 17.17 40.48
N ALA A 683 -0.79 16.64 41.62
CA ALA A 683 -0.75 17.35 42.90
C ALA A 683 0.70 17.61 43.35
N LEU A 684 1.58 16.61 43.27
CA LEU A 684 3.00 16.76 43.59
C LEU A 684 3.68 17.75 42.65
N SER A 685 3.39 17.69 41.34
CA SER A 685 3.89 18.67 40.37
C SER A 685 3.47 20.09 40.74
N CYS A 686 2.19 20.31 41.05
CA CYS A 686 1.68 21.60 41.52
C CYS A 686 2.38 22.10 42.79
N LEU A 687 2.59 21.22 43.78
CA LEU A 687 3.29 21.55 45.01
C LEU A 687 4.75 21.94 44.76
N ILE A 688 5.47 21.17 43.95
CA ILE A 688 6.86 21.46 43.58
C ILE A 688 6.95 22.79 42.84
N MET A 689 6.10 23.02 41.84
CA MET A 689 6.07 24.28 41.08
C MET A 689 5.76 25.48 41.99
N THR A 690 4.85 25.32 42.93
CA THR A 690 4.51 26.38 43.91
C THR A 690 5.67 26.64 44.87
N GLY A 691 6.33 25.59 45.36
CA GLY A 691 7.53 25.70 46.19
C GLY A 691 8.67 26.41 45.45
N LEU A 692 8.91 26.06 44.18
CA LEU A 692 9.89 26.73 43.31
C LEU A 692 9.56 28.22 43.14
N TYR A 693 8.29 28.56 42.92
CA TYR A 693 7.86 29.95 42.80
C TYR A 693 8.07 30.74 44.10
N ILE A 694 7.73 30.18 45.26
CA ILE A 694 7.92 30.82 46.57
C ILE A 694 9.41 31.01 46.86
N CYS A 695 10.23 29.97 46.73
CA CYS A 695 11.68 30.05 46.96
C CYS A 695 12.33 31.12 46.07
N GLN A 696 11.92 31.20 44.81
CA GLN A 696 12.43 32.20 43.87
C GLN A 696 12.04 33.63 44.28
N ARG A 697 10.83 33.82 44.81
CA ARG A 697 10.34 35.11 45.30
C ARG A 697 11.02 35.53 46.61
N GLU A 698 11.24 34.60 47.54
CA GLU A 698 11.97 34.85 48.79
C GLU A 698 13.44 35.20 48.54
N ALA A 699 14.13 34.46 47.66
CA ALA A 699 15.52 34.76 47.27
C ALA A 699 15.66 36.18 46.69
N LYS A 700 14.65 36.64 45.93
CA LYS A 700 14.59 38.00 45.40
C LYS A 700 14.37 39.03 46.51
N GLN A 701 13.46 38.78 47.45
CA GLN A 701 13.25 39.69 48.59
C GLN A 701 14.50 39.82 49.47
N GLN A 702 15.23 38.73 49.70
CA GLN A 702 16.49 38.73 50.44
C GLN A 702 17.58 39.55 49.75
N TYR A 703 17.68 39.46 48.42
CA TYR A 703 18.62 40.25 47.62
C TYR A 703 18.32 41.76 47.70
N PHE A 704 17.03 42.15 47.64
CA PHE A 704 16.59 43.54 47.79
C PHE A 704 16.65 44.10 49.22
N SER A 705 16.79 43.24 50.24
CA SER A 705 17.01 43.67 51.63
C SER A 705 18.50 43.81 52.01
N LEU A 706 19.41 43.45 51.10
CA LEU A 706 20.87 43.56 51.25
C LEU A 706 21.48 44.70 50.40
N GLU A 707 20.69 45.33 49.53
CA GLU A 707 20.93 46.64 48.91
C GLU A 707 20.22 47.74 49.72
#